data_AF-A0A8T9S7G1-F1
#
_entry.id   AF-A0A8T9S7G1-F1
#
_cell.length_a   1.000
_cell.length_b   1.000
_cell.length_c   1.000
_cell.angle_alpha   90.00
_cell.angle_beta   90.00
_cell.angle_gamma   90.00
#
_symmetry.space_group_name_H-M   'P 1'
#
loop_
_entity.id
_entity.type
_entity.pdbx_description
1 polymer ?
#
loop_
_entity_poly.entity_id
_entity_poly.type
_entity_poly.pdbx_seq_one_letter_code
_entity_poly.pdbx_strand_id
1 'polypeptide(L)'
;MLRSYAFLLALLAFSIGARAQSASRFGFEYRAAGKVVQGTDTLANAWAGGLNTPQFSTIDLNNDGQPDLYAFDHESSRSYTFLNVAAPGTTAGRRWLYAPQYESIFPDSLRGWVLLRDYDCDGRADLFTYVNGGNIAVLRNVLVNGQVQFQLASSQLRFSGNFTGTANLTVGGYNLPAIQDVNGDGKLDIMTYDFINAVYIEQYLNTSPGTCGSALTFRMNTDNWGSLRACGGCAEYMFNGQACFTANKTLHTGGHSLLLVDLDGDGDQDLLDGRDNCPELVRLLNQGTTAAPVLTQASISASFPSAAAPARVSVFPAGYSFDANFDGRPDLVVAPNMLNNQADLVSMRNNIQLFTNTAASGAPAFAKQTDAFLQNTMIDVSEGAAPAFGDIDGDGLTDLLVANHADRVNNVYRATIAYYHNSGTRARPVFQLVSNDYLGLSAQRLLAIKPFLVDLNRDGALDLVYSAWDRGTNVFTYILNTARPGQAAAYDPGTAVIFKPQGPATTTPPPNPAPTLGVLPYTMGDIPCFTDVDNDGFVDLLIGTNEVREPGMSLRYFRNRGRGPLDSAFVLVNNDFGRIRTAAGARPDNLAPSVADFDGDGLPDLLTADATGYLRLFSNYRAQVGIFLERTDVLYNSLTNSYEPTRLGLDPYSHYGLAAADVNGDGAPELLVGTQAGGLLSFGTRNRVLTATRAEAAAALALNVYPNPATATATVETATPTRLTLLDLTGRVVRTVDAAQRRHALNLSGLAAGVYLVRAVGTDGATAVQRLAVQ
;
A
#
# COMPACT_ATOMS: atom_id res chain seq x y z
N MET A 1 -17.05 63.78 -39.26
CA MET A 1 -17.31 62.89 -38.11
C MET A 1 -18.34 61.85 -38.55
N LEU A 2 -18.21 60.57 -38.16
CA LEU A 2 -18.87 59.38 -38.73
C LEU A 2 -18.25 58.81 -40.01
N ARG A 3 -17.01 58.28 -39.92
CA ARG A 3 -16.54 57.18 -40.79
C ARG A 3 -15.37 56.35 -40.22
N SER A 4 -15.05 56.50 -38.94
CA SER A 4 -13.88 55.84 -38.30
C SER A 4 -14.21 54.83 -37.20
N TYR A 5 -15.49 54.47 -36.99
CA TYR A 5 -15.90 53.55 -35.91
C TYR A 5 -16.50 52.22 -36.37
N ALA A 6 -16.49 51.91 -37.67
CA ALA A 6 -17.03 50.64 -38.18
C ALA A 6 -15.97 49.51 -38.23
N PHE A 7 -14.68 49.85 -38.29
CA PHE A 7 -13.62 48.83 -38.45
C PHE A 7 -13.09 48.27 -37.12
N LEU A 8 -13.28 48.97 -36.00
CA LEU A 8 -12.86 48.47 -34.67
C LEU A 8 -13.87 47.50 -34.04
N LEU A 9 -15.16 47.57 -34.42
CA LEU A 9 -16.21 46.69 -33.87
C LEU A 9 -16.28 45.32 -34.57
N ALA A 10 -15.68 45.16 -35.76
CA ALA A 10 -15.62 43.89 -36.47
C ALA A 10 -14.46 42.97 -35.99
N LEU A 11 -13.47 43.51 -35.26
CA LEU A 11 -12.33 42.75 -34.70
C LEU A 11 -12.58 42.19 -33.29
N LEU A 12 -13.71 42.53 -32.66
CA LEU A 12 -14.12 42.04 -31.34
C LEU A 12 -15.13 40.88 -31.39
N ALA A 13 -15.53 40.41 -32.58
CA ALA A 13 -16.50 39.34 -32.76
C ALA A 13 -15.89 37.96 -33.13
N PHE A 14 -14.56 37.84 -33.14
CA PHE A 14 -13.85 36.57 -33.29
C PHE A 14 -12.80 36.38 -32.18
N SER A 15 -13.22 36.54 -30.92
CA SER A 15 -12.55 35.83 -29.83
C SER A 15 -12.98 34.36 -29.91
N ILE A 16 -12.27 33.60 -30.76
CA ILE A 16 -12.24 32.15 -30.64
C ILE A 16 -11.74 31.91 -29.22
N GLY A 17 -12.64 31.48 -28.33
CA GLY A 17 -12.25 31.06 -27.00
C GLY A 17 -11.22 29.96 -27.18
N ALA A 18 -9.95 30.29 -26.97
CA ALA A 18 -8.92 29.31 -26.74
C ALA A 18 -9.35 28.59 -25.46
N ARG A 19 -10.11 27.50 -25.60
CA ARG A 19 -10.15 26.48 -24.58
C ARG A 19 -8.70 26.07 -24.44
N ALA A 20 -8.05 26.50 -23.37
CA ALA A 20 -6.85 25.84 -22.90
C ALA A 20 -7.25 24.36 -22.79
N GLN A 21 -6.82 23.54 -23.75
CA GLN A 21 -6.76 22.11 -23.53
C GLN A 21 -5.75 21.98 -22.39
N SER A 22 -6.24 21.83 -21.15
CA SER A 22 -5.39 21.27 -20.12
C SER A 22 -4.98 19.92 -20.68
N ALA A 23 -3.71 19.77 -21.06
CA ALA A 23 -3.19 18.46 -21.41
C ALA A 23 -3.55 17.54 -20.23
N SER A 24 -4.27 16.46 -20.53
CA SER A 24 -4.68 15.51 -19.52
C SER A 24 -3.43 14.98 -18.84
N ARG A 25 -3.29 15.25 -17.53
CA ARG A 25 -2.09 14.91 -16.76
C ARG A 25 -1.92 13.40 -16.69
N PHE A 26 -0.70 12.89 -16.88
CA PHE A 26 -0.37 11.47 -16.66
C PHE A 26 -0.53 11.07 -15.19
N GLY A 27 -1.01 9.85 -14.92
CA GLY A 27 -0.88 9.19 -13.61
C GLY A 27 -1.46 7.77 -13.62
N PHE A 28 -1.89 7.29 -12.47
CA PHE A 28 -2.43 5.95 -12.25
C PHE A 28 -3.89 6.00 -11.83
N GLU A 29 -4.64 4.94 -12.05
CA GLU A 29 -5.98 4.75 -11.49
C GLU A 29 -6.16 3.29 -11.09
N TYR A 30 -6.99 3.04 -10.07
CA TYR A 30 -7.33 1.67 -9.69
C TYR A 30 -7.94 0.92 -10.87
N ARG A 31 -7.31 -0.20 -11.25
CA ARG A 31 -7.74 -1.02 -12.38
C ARG A 31 -7.21 -2.43 -12.15
N ALA A 32 -8.08 -3.42 -12.20
CA ALA A 32 -7.68 -4.81 -12.09
C ALA A 32 -6.77 -5.21 -13.27
N ALA A 33 -5.57 -5.72 -12.98
CA ALA A 33 -4.68 -6.30 -13.98
C ALA A 33 -5.27 -7.57 -14.65
N GLY A 34 -6.18 -8.25 -13.96
CA GLY A 34 -6.85 -9.44 -14.47
C GLY A 34 -7.83 -10.02 -13.46
N LYS A 35 -8.53 -11.08 -13.85
CA LYS A 35 -9.25 -11.93 -12.89
C LYS A 35 -8.23 -12.77 -12.13
N VAL A 36 -8.54 -13.10 -10.88
CA VAL A 36 -7.74 -14.02 -10.07
C VAL A 36 -8.58 -15.20 -9.65
N VAL A 37 -8.05 -16.40 -9.84
CA VAL A 37 -8.72 -17.67 -9.58
C VAL A 37 -7.89 -18.48 -8.58
N GLN A 38 -8.52 -18.94 -7.50
CA GLN A 38 -7.93 -19.85 -6.52
C GLN A 38 -8.85 -21.08 -6.36
N GLY A 39 -8.36 -22.26 -6.74
CA GLY A 39 -9.21 -23.45 -6.83
C GLY A 39 -10.34 -23.24 -7.84
N THR A 40 -11.58 -23.31 -7.38
CA THR A 40 -12.78 -23.05 -8.20
C THR A 40 -13.29 -21.61 -8.09
N ASP A 41 -12.73 -20.81 -7.19
CA ASP A 41 -13.25 -19.50 -6.85
C ASP A 41 -12.58 -18.40 -7.65
N THR A 42 -13.39 -17.46 -8.16
CA THR A 42 -12.88 -16.19 -8.70
C THR A 42 -12.97 -15.13 -7.62
N LEU A 43 -11.83 -14.58 -7.23
CA LEU A 43 -11.73 -13.63 -6.13
C LEU A 43 -12.41 -12.31 -6.48
N ALA A 44 -13.40 -11.91 -5.68
CA ALA A 44 -14.18 -10.68 -5.91
C ALA A 44 -13.39 -9.40 -5.62
N ASN A 45 -12.47 -9.47 -4.66
CA ASN A 45 -11.66 -8.36 -4.13
C ASN A 45 -10.17 -8.67 -4.27
N ALA A 46 -9.77 -9.42 -5.32
CA ALA A 46 -8.41 -9.87 -5.57
C ALA A 46 -7.32 -8.82 -5.30
N TRP A 47 -7.64 -7.57 -5.67
CA TRP A 47 -6.74 -6.42 -5.67
C TRP A 47 -7.01 -5.42 -4.53
N ALA A 48 -7.58 -5.87 -3.40
CA ALA A 48 -7.90 -5.00 -2.27
C ALA A 48 -6.70 -4.64 -1.38
N GLY A 49 -5.61 -5.42 -1.47
CA GLY A 49 -4.39 -5.16 -0.71
C GLY A 49 -4.30 -5.88 0.64
N GLY A 50 -5.11 -6.90 0.92
CA GLY A 50 -4.97 -7.73 2.13
C GLY A 50 -5.54 -7.08 3.40
N LEU A 51 -5.62 -7.83 4.50
CA LEU A 51 -6.05 -7.34 5.83
C LEU A 51 -5.34 -8.15 6.91
N ASN A 52 -4.72 -7.50 7.91
CA ASN A 52 -4.05 -8.16 9.02
C ASN A 52 -4.84 -7.99 10.32
N THR A 53 -5.07 -6.74 10.72
CA THR A 53 -5.70 -6.38 12.00
C THR A 53 -6.85 -5.37 11.82
N PRO A 54 -7.87 -5.68 11.01
CA PRO A 54 -8.95 -4.75 10.70
C PRO A 54 -9.90 -4.49 11.86
N GLN A 55 -10.20 -3.21 12.07
CA GLN A 55 -11.26 -2.71 12.92
C GLN A 55 -12.47 -2.34 12.07
N PHE A 56 -13.59 -3.03 12.27
CA PHE A 56 -14.76 -2.89 11.42
C PHE A 56 -15.78 -1.88 11.97
N SER A 57 -16.42 -1.14 11.08
CA SER A 57 -17.63 -0.37 11.34
C SER A 57 -18.46 -0.25 10.05
N THR A 58 -19.76 -0.03 10.17
CA THR A 58 -20.64 0.20 9.02
C THR A 58 -20.86 1.68 8.77
N ILE A 59 -21.04 2.06 7.51
CA ILE A 59 -21.30 3.44 7.07
C ILE A 59 -22.02 3.38 5.72
N ASP A 60 -22.88 4.34 5.39
CA ASP A 60 -23.39 4.49 4.02
C ASP A 60 -22.45 5.43 3.24
N LEU A 61 -21.56 4.88 2.40
CA LEU A 61 -20.53 5.65 1.69
C LEU A 61 -21.09 6.33 0.45
N ASN A 62 -22.01 5.66 -0.24
CA ASN A 62 -22.56 6.08 -1.53
C ASN A 62 -23.94 6.75 -1.40
N ASN A 63 -24.46 6.89 -0.18
CA ASN A 63 -25.75 7.48 0.16
C ASN A 63 -26.92 6.77 -0.54
N ASP A 64 -26.87 5.42 -0.60
CA ASP A 64 -27.93 4.57 -1.18
C ASP A 64 -28.88 3.98 -0.13
N GLY A 65 -28.66 4.27 1.15
CA GLY A 65 -29.45 3.81 2.29
C GLY A 65 -29.11 2.39 2.76
N GLN A 66 -28.12 1.73 2.16
CA GLN A 66 -27.63 0.43 2.60
C GLN A 66 -26.29 0.60 3.33
N PRO A 67 -26.11 -0.06 4.49
CA PRO A 67 -24.81 -0.05 5.15
C PRO A 67 -23.73 -0.68 4.26
N ASP A 68 -22.72 0.13 3.93
CA ASP A 68 -21.41 -0.29 3.43
C ASP A 68 -20.49 -0.62 4.61
N LEU A 69 -19.31 -1.18 4.30
CA LEU A 69 -18.34 -1.60 5.30
C LEU A 69 -17.08 -0.75 5.24
N TYR A 70 -16.69 -0.22 6.40
CA TYR A 70 -15.41 0.39 6.65
C TYR A 70 -14.55 -0.57 7.47
N ALA A 71 -13.27 -0.71 7.10
CA ALA A 71 -12.28 -1.41 7.90
C ALA A 71 -11.03 -0.53 8.05
N PHE A 72 -10.60 -0.29 9.28
CA PHE A 72 -9.32 0.34 9.57
C PHE A 72 -8.32 -0.73 9.97
N ASP A 73 -7.34 -1.03 9.13
CA ASP A 73 -6.27 -1.97 9.47
C ASP A 73 -5.31 -1.29 10.44
N HIS A 74 -5.29 -1.80 11.68
CA HIS A 74 -4.60 -1.19 12.80
C HIS A 74 -3.07 -1.24 12.62
N GLU A 75 -2.54 -2.33 12.05
CA GLU A 75 -1.11 -2.51 11.79
C GLU A 75 -0.62 -1.53 10.73
N SER A 76 -1.27 -1.48 9.57
CA SER A 76 -0.83 -0.61 8.47
C SER A 76 -1.31 0.84 8.60
N SER A 77 -2.17 1.14 9.58
CA SER A 77 -2.87 2.44 9.70
C SER A 77 -3.58 2.84 8.40
N ARG A 78 -4.27 1.88 7.78
CA ARG A 78 -4.91 2.06 6.47
C ARG A 78 -6.42 1.92 6.57
N SER A 79 -7.12 2.84 5.92
CA SER A 79 -8.57 2.74 5.71
C SER A 79 -8.87 1.89 4.47
N TYR A 80 -9.81 0.97 4.60
CA TYR A 80 -10.40 0.17 3.53
C TYR A 80 -11.91 0.44 3.49
N THR A 81 -12.46 0.42 2.30
CA THR A 81 -13.89 0.69 2.06
C THR A 81 -14.46 -0.36 1.12
N PHE A 82 -15.63 -0.90 1.46
CA PHE A 82 -16.32 -1.91 0.66
C PHE A 82 -17.78 -1.52 0.52
N LEU A 83 -18.24 -1.39 -0.72
CA LEU A 83 -19.65 -1.20 -1.00
C LEU A 83 -20.42 -2.50 -0.82
N ASN A 84 -21.63 -2.39 -0.29
CA ASN A 84 -22.61 -3.43 -0.29
C ASN A 84 -23.35 -3.44 -1.64
N VAL A 85 -23.07 -4.43 -2.49
CA VAL A 85 -23.59 -4.46 -3.87
C VAL A 85 -24.30 -5.76 -4.18
N ALA A 86 -25.18 -5.74 -5.20
CA ALA A 86 -25.77 -6.96 -5.74
C ALA A 86 -24.67 -7.92 -6.26
N ALA A 87 -24.76 -9.19 -5.89
CA ALA A 87 -23.87 -10.23 -6.37
C ALA A 87 -24.21 -10.58 -7.83
N PRO A 88 -23.24 -10.56 -8.76
CA PRO A 88 -23.48 -10.83 -10.17
C PRO A 88 -24.21 -12.16 -10.41
N GLY A 89 -25.20 -12.17 -11.29
CA GLY A 89 -25.91 -13.39 -11.67
C GLY A 89 -26.92 -13.91 -10.64
N THR A 90 -27.20 -13.16 -9.57
CA THR A 90 -28.23 -13.51 -8.57
C THR A 90 -29.26 -12.38 -8.45
N THR A 91 -30.54 -12.72 -8.29
CA THR A 91 -31.62 -11.72 -8.13
C THR A 91 -31.71 -11.19 -6.69
N ALA A 92 -31.16 -11.92 -5.70
CA ALA A 92 -31.25 -11.58 -4.27
C ALA A 92 -29.92 -11.64 -3.50
N GLY A 93 -28.81 -12.10 -4.12
CA GLY A 93 -27.52 -12.17 -3.42
C GLY A 93 -26.85 -10.81 -3.33
N ARG A 94 -26.20 -10.54 -2.19
CA ARG A 94 -25.39 -9.34 -1.93
C ARG A 94 -23.94 -9.74 -1.66
N ARG A 95 -23.00 -8.82 -1.85
CA ARG A 95 -21.57 -9.03 -1.55
C ARG A 95 -20.87 -7.72 -1.20
N TRP A 96 -19.79 -7.83 -0.44
CA TRP A 96 -18.83 -6.77 -0.22
C TRP A 96 -17.92 -6.60 -1.45
N LEU A 97 -17.89 -5.40 -2.03
CA LEU A 97 -17.03 -5.04 -3.15
C LEU A 97 -16.10 -3.89 -2.75
N TYR A 98 -14.79 -4.13 -2.83
CA TYR A 98 -13.77 -3.14 -2.52
C TYR A 98 -13.93 -1.88 -3.38
N ALA A 99 -13.90 -0.71 -2.74
CA ALA A 99 -14.27 0.58 -3.33
C ALA A 99 -13.24 1.68 -2.96
N PRO A 100 -11.98 1.53 -3.38
CA PRO A 100 -10.85 2.34 -2.89
C PRO A 100 -10.99 3.85 -3.06
N GLN A 101 -11.81 4.30 -4.01
CA GLN A 101 -12.05 5.73 -4.24
C GLN A 101 -12.63 6.44 -3.01
N TYR A 102 -13.30 5.71 -2.11
CA TYR A 102 -13.84 6.25 -0.87
C TYR A 102 -12.80 6.35 0.26
N GLU A 103 -11.62 5.72 0.16
CA GLU A 103 -10.57 5.82 1.19
C GLU A 103 -10.09 7.27 1.40
N SER A 104 -10.22 8.13 0.37
CA SER A 104 -9.78 9.53 0.44
C SER A 104 -10.67 10.43 1.29
N ILE A 105 -11.91 10.03 1.58
CA ILE A 105 -12.85 10.83 2.38
C ILE A 105 -12.47 10.82 3.87
N PHE A 106 -11.77 9.79 4.31
CA PHE A 106 -11.29 9.64 5.69
C PHE A 106 -10.06 10.54 5.92
N PRO A 107 -9.76 10.99 7.15
CA PRO A 107 -8.50 11.68 7.41
C PRO A 107 -7.27 10.80 7.12
N ASP A 108 -6.20 11.38 6.59
CA ASP A 108 -4.94 10.67 6.33
C ASP A 108 -4.10 10.42 7.59
N SER A 109 -4.42 11.12 8.69
CA SER A 109 -3.68 11.07 9.94
C SER A 109 -4.18 10.01 10.95
N LEU A 110 -5.14 9.16 10.55
CA LEU A 110 -5.72 8.12 11.40
C LEU A 110 -4.65 7.10 11.84
N ARG A 111 -4.73 6.65 13.09
CA ARG A 111 -3.75 5.76 13.74
C ARG A 111 -4.32 5.23 15.05
N GLY A 112 -3.81 4.09 15.53
CA GLY A 112 -4.35 3.45 16.74
C GLY A 112 -5.70 2.83 16.43
N TRP A 113 -6.79 3.41 16.92
CA TRP A 113 -8.11 2.88 16.62
C TRP A 113 -9.06 3.87 15.96
N VAL A 114 -9.97 3.35 15.15
CA VAL A 114 -11.03 4.08 14.45
C VAL A 114 -12.33 3.29 14.52
N LEU A 115 -13.38 3.92 15.03
CA LEU A 115 -14.73 3.35 15.11
C LEU A 115 -15.74 4.35 14.56
N LEU A 116 -16.72 3.88 13.79
CA LEU A 116 -17.80 4.73 13.29
C LEU A 116 -19.09 4.48 14.04
N ARG A 117 -19.70 5.51 14.61
CA ARG A 117 -20.95 5.43 15.38
C ARG A 117 -21.77 6.71 15.19
N ASP A 118 -23.08 6.58 15.03
CA ASP A 118 -24.01 7.72 14.92
C ASP A 118 -24.26 8.30 16.33
N TYR A 119 -23.53 9.35 16.70
CA TYR A 119 -23.63 9.93 18.05
C TYR A 119 -24.67 11.04 18.15
N ASP A 120 -25.27 11.47 17.04
CA ASP A 120 -26.25 12.54 17.02
C ASP A 120 -27.63 12.12 16.49
N CYS A 121 -27.80 10.81 16.23
CA CYS A 121 -28.98 10.15 15.68
C CYS A 121 -29.43 10.72 14.32
N ASP A 122 -28.51 11.23 13.51
CA ASP A 122 -28.85 11.76 12.19
C ASP A 122 -28.90 10.69 11.08
N GLY A 123 -28.70 9.43 11.47
CA GLY A 123 -28.70 8.25 10.60
C GLY A 123 -27.37 8.02 9.90
N ARG A 124 -26.34 8.81 10.18
CA ARG A 124 -24.99 8.66 9.59
C ARG A 124 -23.99 8.34 10.68
N ALA A 125 -23.17 7.31 10.44
CA ALA A 125 -22.12 6.97 11.38
C ALA A 125 -20.99 8.02 11.33
N ASP A 126 -20.64 8.56 12.50
CA ASP A 126 -19.57 9.54 12.72
C ASP A 126 -18.28 8.88 13.17
N LEU A 127 -17.14 9.51 12.92
CA LEU A 127 -15.83 8.92 13.17
C LEU A 127 -15.31 9.28 14.57
N PHE A 128 -15.09 8.26 15.39
CA PHE A 128 -14.34 8.34 16.64
C PHE A 128 -12.95 7.74 16.41
N THR A 129 -11.90 8.44 16.84
CA THR A 129 -10.53 7.98 16.63
C THR A 129 -9.59 8.36 17.76
N TYR A 130 -8.59 7.49 17.96
CA TYR A 130 -7.40 7.82 18.74
C TYR A 130 -6.65 9.01 18.13
N VAL A 131 -6.13 9.87 19.00
CA VAL A 131 -5.16 10.92 18.70
C VAL A 131 -4.02 10.82 19.71
N ASN A 132 -2.83 11.28 19.31
CA ASN A 132 -1.61 11.21 20.13
C ASN A 132 -1.86 11.69 21.58
N GLY A 133 -1.27 10.98 22.54
CA GLY A 133 -1.48 11.22 23.98
C GLY A 133 -2.74 10.57 24.56
N GLY A 134 -3.44 9.75 23.78
CA GLY A 134 -4.65 9.04 24.24
C GLY A 134 -5.94 9.83 24.08
N ASN A 135 -5.90 11.02 23.47
CA ASN A 135 -7.09 11.81 23.21
C ASN A 135 -8.04 11.07 22.26
N ILE A 136 -9.35 11.29 22.45
CA ILE A 136 -10.36 10.88 21.48
C ILE A 136 -10.83 12.09 20.69
N ALA A 137 -10.68 12.05 19.38
CA ALA A 137 -11.33 13.01 18.47
C ALA A 137 -12.60 12.41 17.88
N VAL A 138 -13.58 13.28 17.63
CA VAL A 138 -14.86 12.95 17.00
C VAL A 138 -15.04 13.86 15.79
N LEU A 139 -15.27 13.25 14.63
CA LEU A 139 -15.57 13.95 13.39
C LEU A 139 -16.96 13.54 12.91
N ARG A 140 -17.83 14.53 12.78
CA ARG A 140 -19.20 14.36 12.32
C ARG A 140 -19.26 14.07 10.83
N ASN A 141 -20.02 13.06 10.43
CA ASN A 141 -20.30 12.71 9.05
C ASN A 141 -21.42 13.62 8.49
N VAL A 142 -21.06 14.44 7.50
CA VAL A 142 -21.99 15.34 6.80
C VAL A 142 -22.01 15.04 5.31
N LEU A 143 -23.16 15.28 4.68
CA LEU A 143 -23.28 15.21 3.23
C LEU A 143 -23.04 16.58 2.60
N VAL A 144 -22.03 16.67 1.75
CA VAL A 144 -21.75 17.85 0.93
C VAL A 144 -21.88 17.44 -0.53
N ASN A 145 -22.87 18.00 -1.24
CA ASN A 145 -23.18 17.63 -2.62
C ASN A 145 -23.43 16.12 -2.82
N GLY A 146 -24.02 15.45 -1.83
CA GLY A 146 -24.29 14.01 -1.88
C GLY A 146 -23.09 13.11 -1.60
N GLN A 147 -21.94 13.67 -1.20
CA GLN A 147 -20.75 12.91 -0.80
C GLN A 147 -20.51 13.05 0.71
N VAL A 148 -20.11 11.95 1.34
CA VAL A 148 -19.67 11.91 2.73
C VAL A 148 -18.43 12.79 2.92
N GLN A 149 -18.46 13.64 3.94
CA GLN A 149 -17.32 14.40 4.43
C GLN A 149 -17.32 14.40 5.96
N PHE A 150 -16.11 14.45 6.54
CA PHE A 150 -15.95 14.50 8.00
C PHE A 150 -15.60 15.92 8.46
N GLN A 151 -16.39 16.46 9.40
CA GLN A 151 -16.16 17.74 10.04
C GLN A 151 -15.79 17.55 11.50
N LEU A 152 -14.72 18.18 11.97
CA LEU A 152 -14.29 18.07 13.37
C LEU A 152 -15.39 18.57 14.32
N ALA A 153 -15.94 17.66 15.13
CA ALA A 153 -16.92 17.97 16.16
C ALA A 153 -16.22 18.20 17.52
N SER A 154 -15.24 17.35 17.85
CA SER A 154 -14.39 17.52 19.02
C SER A 154 -12.98 17.02 18.74
N SER A 155 -11.96 17.79 19.14
CA SER A 155 -10.56 17.35 19.09
C SER A 155 -10.12 16.56 20.33
N GLN A 156 -10.92 16.60 21.39
CA GLN A 156 -10.65 15.91 22.65
C GLN A 156 -11.95 15.74 23.44
N LEU A 157 -12.32 14.51 23.75
CA LEU A 157 -13.39 14.23 24.72
C LEU A 157 -12.91 14.44 26.16
N ARG A 158 -13.80 15.01 26.97
CA ARG A 158 -13.54 15.32 28.39
C ARG A 158 -14.69 14.83 29.24
N PHE A 159 -14.38 14.48 30.48
CA PHE A 159 -15.37 14.01 31.44
C PHE A 159 -15.32 14.78 32.76
N SER A 160 -16.46 14.83 33.44
CA SER A 160 -16.58 15.25 34.84
C SER A 160 -16.63 14.03 35.77
N GLY A 161 -16.25 14.19 37.04
CA GLY A 161 -16.30 13.11 38.02
C GLY A 161 -16.47 13.64 39.44
N ASN A 162 -16.04 12.88 40.44
CA ASN A 162 -16.04 13.31 41.85
C ASN A 162 -14.88 14.26 42.17
N PHE A 163 -14.64 15.24 41.30
CA PHE A 163 -13.60 16.26 41.40
C PHE A 163 -14.07 17.56 40.74
N THR A 164 -13.42 18.68 41.04
CA THR A 164 -13.76 19.98 40.45
C THR A 164 -13.21 20.10 39.03
N GLY A 165 -14.06 20.47 38.07
CA GLY A 165 -13.69 20.69 36.67
C GLY A 165 -13.90 19.45 35.79
N THR A 166 -13.13 19.35 34.71
CA THR A 166 -13.14 18.21 33.78
C THR A 166 -11.74 17.67 33.54
N ALA A 167 -11.64 16.36 33.32
CA ALA A 167 -10.41 15.67 32.93
C ALA A 167 -10.51 15.21 31.46
N ASN A 168 -9.36 14.84 30.89
CA ASN A 168 -9.30 14.23 29.56
C ASN A 168 -9.79 12.79 29.62
N LEU A 169 -10.68 12.38 28.72
CA LEU A 169 -11.06 10.98 28.57
C LEU A 169 -10.03 10.33 27.64
N THR A 170 -9.20 9.44 28.20
CA THR A 170 -8.06 8.86 27.48
C THR A 170 -8.21 7.38 27.18
N VAL A 171 -7.87 6.98 25.97
CA VAL A 171 -7.76 5.57 25.56
C VAL A 171 -6.40 5.34 24.90
N GLY A 172 -5.68 4.32 25.33
CA GLY A 172 -4.39 3.94 24.73
C GLY A 172 -4.56 3.51 23.28
N GLY A 173 -3.58 3.81 22.41
CA GLY A 173 -3.66 3.42 20.99
C GLY A 173 -3.71 1.92 20.76
N TYR A 174 -3.25 1.12 21.74
CA TYR A 174 -3.33 -0.34 21.76
C TYR A 174 -4.71 -0.87 22.16
N ASN A 175 -5.52 -0.08 22.87
CA ASN A 175 -6.81 -0.51 23.37
C ASN A 175 -7.92 -0.17 22.37
N LEU A 176 -8.94 -1.00 22.30
CA LEU A 176 -10.16 -0.69 21.54
C LEU A 176 -11.30 -0.45 22.54
N PRO A 177 -11.83 0.78 22.65
CA PRO A 177 -12.93 1.08 23.56
C PRO A 177 -14.27 0.58 22.99
N ALA A 178 -15.25 0.37 23.85
CA ALA A 178 -16.63 0.21 23.43
C ALA A 178 -17.33 1.58 23.44
N ILE A 179 -18.00 1.89 22.33
CA ILE A 179 -18.82 3.10 22.15
C ILE A 179 -20.24 2.63 21.84
N GLN A 180 -21.09 2.64 22.86
CA GLN A 180 -22.41 2.01 22.86
C GLN A 180 -23.29 2.70 23.92
N ASP A 181 -24.60 2.75 23.71
CA ASP A 181 -25.54 3.10 24.78
C ASP A 181 -25.62 1.95 25.78
N VAL A 182 -25.06 2.14 26.98
CA VAL A 182 -24.96 1.07 27.98
C VAL A 182 -26.03 1.15 29.06
N ASN A 183 -26.76 2.27 29.13
CA ASN A 183 -27.80 2.49 30.13
C ASN A 183 -29.22 2.55 29.53
N GLY A 184 -29.34 2.53 28.21
CA GLY A 184 -30.61 2.53 27.47
C GLY A 184 -31.24 3.91 27.32
N ASP A 185 -30.48 5.00 27.49
CA ASP A 185 -31.00 6.37 27.41
C ASP A 185 -30.94 6.99 26.00
N GLY A 186 -30.48 6.22 25.02
CA GLY A 186 -30.37 6.60 23.61
C GLY A 186 -29.06 7.30 23.25
N LYS A 187 -28.14 7.51 24.21
CA LYS A 187 -26.88 8.21 23.98
C LYS A 187 -25.71 7.24 24.04
N LEU A 188 -24.77 7.42 23.12
CA LEU A 188 -23.57 6.60 23.12
C LEU A 188 -22.65 6.99 24.29
N ASP A 189 -22.38 6.00 25.14
CA ASP A 189 -21.44 6.05 26.24
C ASP A 189 -20.08 5.49 25.82
N ILE A 190 -19.05 5.68 26.65
CA ILE A 190 -17.71 5.14 26.40
C ILE A 190 -17.31 4.23 27.55
N MET A 191 -16.90 3.01 27.20
CA MET A 191 -16.29 2.05 28.12
C MET A 191 -14.88 1.71 27.64
N THR A 192 -13.92 1.74 28.57
CA THR A 192 -12.52 1.42 28.31
C THR A 192 -11.86 0.88 29.57
N TYR A 193 -10.83 0.06 29.41
CA TYR A 193 -9.92 -0.23 30.52
C TYR A 193 -9.15 1.02 30.95
N ASP A 194 -8.83 1.12 32.24
CA ASP A 194 -8.06 2.22 32.82
C ASP A 194 -6.73 2.39 32.10
N PHE A 195 -6.39 3.63 31.77
CA PHE A 195 -5.28 3.94 30.88
C PHE A 195 -3.90 3.49 31.41
N ILE A 196 -3.74 3.40 32.74
CA ILE A 196 -2.42 3.19 33.36
C ILE A 196 -2.11 1.71 33.52
N ASN A 197 -3.02 0.94 34.09
CA ASN A 197 -2.75 -0.46 34.45
C ASN A 197 -3.52 -1.45 33.59
N ALA A 198 -4.59 -1.01 32.91
CA ALA A 198 -5.50 -1.85 32.15
C ALA A 198 -6.03 -3.05 32.97
N VAL A 199 -6.54 -2.75 34.16
CA VAL A 199 -7.01 -3.71 35.17
C VAL A 199 -8.51 -3.58 35.42
N TYR A 200 -9.04 -2.35 35.41
CA TYR A 200 -10.45 -2.06 35.68
C TYR A 200 -11.09 -1.40 34.46
N ILE A 201 -12.39 -1.65 34.27
CA ILE A 201 -13.17 -1.00 33.21
C ILE A 201 -13.82 0.26 33.76
N GLU A 202 -13.47 1.40 33.17
CA GLU A 202 -14.06 2.71 33.42
C GLU A 202 -15.29 2.92 32.53
N GLN A 203 -16.37 3.43 33.09
CA GLN A 203 -17.62 3.75 32.40
C GLN A 203 -17.85 5.26 32.40
N TYR A 204 -17.92 5.84 31.21
CA TYR A 204 -18.18 7.25 30.97
C TYR A 204 -19.54 7.43 30.30
N LEU A 205 -20.52 7.91 31.07
CA LEU A 205 -21.85 8.16 30.55
C LEU A 205 -21.92 9.49 29.81
N ASN A 206 -22.59 9.51 28.66
CA ASN A 206 -22.88 10.70 27.90
C ASN A 206 -24.05 11.45 28.55
N THR A 207 -23.73 12.56 29.19
CA THR A 207 -24.69 13.41 29.91
C THR A 207 -25.22 14.58 29.08
N SER A 208 -25.00 14.57 27.76
CA SER A 208 -25.49 15.63 26.88
C SER A 208 -27.01 15.80 27.00
N PRO A 209 -27.52 17.04 26.88
CA PRO A 209 -28.96 17.27 26.85
C PRO A 209 -29.60 16.64 25.61
N GLY A 210 -30.89 16.31 25.70
CA GLY A 210 -31.64 15.66 24.63
C GLY A 210 -31.51 14.13 24.65
N THR A 211 -31.91 13.49 23.56
CA THR A 211 -32.01 12.02 23.45
C THR A 211 -30.81 11.36 22.76
N CYS A 212 -29.94 12.11 22.10
CA CYS A 212 -28.93 11.53 21.19
C CYS A 212 -27.49 11.68 21.63
N GLY A 213 -27.16 12.61 22.54
CA GLY A 213 -25.77 12.73 22.99
C GLY A 213 -24.93 13.77 22.25
N SER A 214 -25.54 14.60 21.39
CA SER A 214 -24.84 15.43 20.39
C SER A 214 -23.88 16.50 20.93
N ALA A 215 -23.94 16.82 22.24
CA ALA A 215 -23.03 17.78 22.86
C ALA A 215 -21.71 17.13 23.34
N LEU A 216 -21.60 15.80 23.29
CA LEU A 216 -20.42 15.02 23.68
C LEU A 216 -19.89 15.37 25.10
N THR A 217 -20.79 15.63 26.04
CA THR A 217 -20.44 15.92 27.44
C THR A 217 -20.52 14.67 28.30
N PHE A 218 -19.40 14.21 28.86
CA PHE A 218 -19.33 12.96 29.60
C PHE A 218 -19.20 13.14 31.12
N ARG A 219 -19.66 12.14 31.86
CA ARG A 219 -19.41 11.97 33.30
C ARG A 219 -18.93 10.55 33.57
N MET A 220 -17.85 10.40 34.32
CA MET A 220 -17.44 9.09 34.83
C MET A 220 -18.48 8.62 35.85
N ASN A 221 -19.14 7.50 35.56
CA ASN A 221 -20.12 6.88 36.43
C ASN A 221 -19.46 5.92 37.41
N THR A 222 -18.53 5.10 36.93
CA THR A 222 -17.71 4.19 37.75
C THR A 222 -16.35 3.98 37.10
N ASP A 223 -15.33 3.71 37.92
CA ASP A 223 -13.99 3.28 37.52
C ASP A 223 -13.81 1.76 37.60
N ASN A 224 -14.88 1.01 37.92
CA ASN A 224 -14.84 -0.42 38.17
C ASN A 224 -16.18 -1.08 37.77
N TRP A 225 -16.52 -1.01 36.49
CA TRP A 225 -17.75 -1.59 35.96
C TRP A 225 -17.82 -3.10 36.20
N GLY A 226 -18.97 -3.59 36.66
CA GLY A 226 -19.19 -4.99 37.03
C GLY A 226 -18.36 -5.48 38.23
N SER A 227 -17.68 -4.58 38.96
CA SER A 227 -16.69 -4.92 40.00
C SER A 227 -15.61 -5.88 39.53
N LEU A 228 -15.27 -5.82 38.23
CA LEU A 228 -14.36 -6.73 37.55
C LEU A 228 -12.91 -6.23 37.65
N ARG A 229 -12.01 -7.18 37.87
CA ARG A 229 -10.56 -6.98 37.84
C ARG A 229 -9.92 -7.99 36.88
N ALA A 230 -9.28 -7.52 35.81
CA ALA A 230 -8.51 -8.39 34.92
C ALA A 230 -7.23 -8.91 35.60
N CYS A 231 -6.90 -10.18 35.38
CA CYS A 231 -5.72 -10.86 35.93
C CYS A 231 -4.76 -11.36 34.83
N GLY A 232 -3.66 -12.01 35.19
CA GLY A 232 -2.59 -12.32 34.23
C GLY A 232 -2.97 -13.30 33.11
N GLY A 233 -3.82 -14.30 33.38
CA GLY A 233 -4.24 -15.28 32.36
C GLY A 233 -5.35 -14.78 31.45
N CYS A 234 -5.45 -15.36 30.24
CA CYS A 234 -6.33 -14.91 29.17
C CYS A 234 -7.82 -14.81 29.53
N ALA A 235 -8.32 -15.74 30.35
CA ALA A 235 -9.69 -15.73 30.84
C ALA A 235 -9.76 -15.62 32.38
N GLU A 236 -8.74 -15.02 33.00
CA GLU A 236 -8.66 -14.86 34.44
C GLU A 236 -9.16 -13.47 34.85
N TYR A 237 -10.26 -13.44 35.58
CA TYR A 237 -10.85 -12.24 36.16
C TYR A 237 -11.22 -12.50 37.61
N MET A 238 -11.15 -11.45 38.43
CA MET A 238 -11.61 -11.45 39.82
C MET A 238 -12.73 -10.43 39.98
N PHE A 239 -13.61 -10.67 40.95
CA PHE A 239 -14.77 -9.82 41.18
C PHE A 239 -14.81 -9.31 42.60
N ASN A 240 -15.54 -8.22 42.84
CA ASN A 240 -15.85 -7.71 44.18
C ASN A 240 -14.60 -7.45 45.04
N GLY A 241 -13.55 -6.90 44.43
CA GLY A 241 -12.30 -6.56 45.10
C GLY A 241 -11.39 -7.75 45.44
N GLN A 242 -11.68 -8.94 44.92
CA GLN A 242 -10.80 -10.11 45.08
C GLN A 242 -9.44 -9.90 44.40
N ALA A 243 -8.39 -10.44 45.03
CA ALA A 243 -7.04 -10.38 44.49
C ALA A 243 -6.83 -11.45 43.41
N CYS A 244 -6.13 -11.11 42.33
CA CYS A 244 -5.66 -12.08 41.35
C CYS A 244 -4.81 -13.17 42.02
N PHE A 245 -5.03 -14.43 41.65
CA PHE A 245 -4.25 -15.54 42.17
C PHE A 245 -2.82 -15.47 41.62
N THR A 246 -1.85 -15.25 42.50
CA THR A 246 -0.40 -15.22 42.23
C THR A 246 0.04 -14.13 41.25
N ALA A 247 0.82 -13.16 41.74
CA ALA A 247 1.40 -12.08 40.94
C ALA A 247 2.53 -12.61 40.04
N ASN A 248 2.19 -13.25 38.91
CA ASN A 248 3.08 -13.18 37.77
C ASN A 248 3.22 -11.70 37.42
N LYS A 249 4.43 -11.16 37.54
CA LYS A 249 4.73 -9.83 37.05
C LYS A 249 4.56 -9.86 35.53
N THR A 250 3.41 -9.44 35.03
CA THR A 250 3.24 -9.10 33.62
C THR A 250 4.17 -7.92 33.33
N LEU A 251 5.10 -8.10 32.39
CA LEU A 251 6.13 -7.12 32.05
C LEU A 251 5.66 -6.09 31.00
N HIS A 252 4.42 -6.22 30.51
CA HIS A 252 3.79 -5.29 29.57
C HIS A 252 2.38 -4.93 30.03
N THR A 253 1.98 -3.68 29.82
CA THR A 253 0.62 -3.15 29.97
C THR A 253 -0.31 -3.93 29.03
N GLY A 254 -1.30 -4.64 29.58
CA GLY A 254 -2.18 -5.52 28.81
C GLY A 254 -3.12 -4.72 27.92
N GLY A 255 -2.99 -4.86 26.60
CA GLY A 255 -3.97 -4.33 25.66
C GLY A 255 -5.32 -5.04 25.82
N HIS A 256 -6.41 -4.29 25.74
CA HIS A 256 -7.77 -4.81 25.79
C HIS A 256 -8.62 -4.29 24.62
N SER A 257 -9.55 -5.12 24.15
CA SER A 257 -10.56 -4.76 23.16
C SER A 257 -11.94 -5.10 23.72
N LEU A 258 -12.83 -4.10 23.72
CA LEU A 258 -14.16 -4.25 24.28
C LEU A 258 -15.22 -4.25 23.18
N LEU A 259 -16.10 -5.24 23.22
CA LEU A 259 -17.37 -5.21 22.52
C LEU A 259 -18.49 -5.46 23.53
N LEU A 260 -19.52 -4.61 23.49
CA LEU A 260 -20.73 -4.75 24.31
C LEU A 260 -21.89 -5.17 23.42
N VAL A 261 -22.55 -6.27 23.77
CA VAL A 261 -23.71 -6.84 23.06
C VAL A 261 -24.58 -7.56 24.09
N ASP A 262 -25.90 -7.50 23.94
CA ASP A 262 -26.84 -8.35 24.68
C ASP A 262 -26.78 -9.80 24.13
N LEU A 263 -26.10 -10.70 24.84
CA LEU A 263 -25.82 -12.07 24.42
C LEU A 263 -26.79 -13.09 25.02
N ASP A 264 -27.52 -12.77 26.08
CA ASP A 264 -28.53 -13.64 26.69
C ASP A 264 -29.97 -13.16 26.54
N GLY A 265 -30.17 -11.99 25.92
CA GLY A 265 -31.46 -11.46 25.49
C GLY A 265 -32.27 -10.83 26.62
N ASP A 266 -31.63 -10.42 27.71
CA ASP A 266 -32.30 -9.82 28.87
C ASP A 266 -32.42 -8.29 28.81
N GLY A 267 -31.84 -7.67 27.77
CA GLY A 267 -31.91 -6.25 27.48
C GLY A 267 -30.82 -5.40 28.13
N ASP A 268 -29.89 -6.00 28.87
CA ASP A 268 -28.67 -5.33 29.31
C ASP A 268 -27.44 -5.72 28.47
N GLN A 269 -26.32 -5.03 28.67
CA GLN A 269 -25.12 -5.24 27.86
C GLN A 269 -24.19 -6.26 28.52
N ASP A 270 -23.84 -7.31 27.78
CA ASP A 270 -22.77 -8.24 28.13
C ASP A 270 -21.43 -7.79 27.55
N LEU A 271 -20.35 -8.35 28.09
CA LEU A 271 -18.99 -8.04 27.68
C LEU A 271 -18.35 -9.17 26.87
N LEU A 272 -17.83 -8.85 25.71
CA LEU A 272 -16.77 -9.60 25.04
C LEU A 272 -15.45 -8.83 25.21
N ASP A 273 -14.49 -9.44 25.91
CA ASP A 273 -13.17 -8.87 26.18
C ASP A 273 -12.10 -9.67 25.43
N GLY A 274 -11.35 -8.99 24.57
CA GLY A 274 -10.17 -9.53 23.91
C GLY A 274 -8.90 -8.95 24.52
N ARG A 275 -7.88 -9.78 24.65
CA ARG A 275 -6.68 -9.43 25.43
C ARG A 275 -5.40 -9.65 24.65
N ASP A 276 -4.45 -8.74 24.83
CA ASP A 276 -3.11 -8.89 24.27
C ASP A 276 -2.46 -10.21 24.70
N ASN A 277 -1.69 -10.82 23.80
CA ASN A 277 -1.09 -12.15 23.93
C ASN A 277 -2.07 -13.33 24.12
N CYS A 278 -3.37 -13.11 23.95
CA CYS A 278 -4.39 -14.14 24.11
C CYS A 278 -5.13 -14.42 22.81
N PRO A 279 -5.36 -15.69 22.44
CA PRO A 279 -6.17 -16.01 21.26
C PRO A 279 -7.68 -15.91 21.53
N GLU A 280 -8.14 -16.01 22.77
CA GLU A 280 -9.57 -16.07 23.13
C GLU A 280 -10.25 -14.71 23.17
N LEU A 281 -11.41 -14.61 22.49
CA LEU A 281 -12.40 -13.59 22.80
C LEU A 281 -13.25 -14.11 23.96
N VAL A 282 -13.11 -13.50 25.15
CA VAL A 282 -13.73 -14.01 26.37
C VAL A 282 -15.08 -13.34 26.59
N ARG A 283 -16.12 -14.15 26.80
CA ARG A 283 -17.45 -13.66 27.15
C ARG A 283 -17.61 -13.55 28.66
N LEU A 284 -18.22 -12.46 29.12
CA LEU A 284 -18.71 -12.26 30.48
C LEU A 284 -20.15 -11.75 30.42
N LEU A 285 -21.10 -12.57 30.86
CA LEU A 285 -22.50 -12.18 30.99
C LEU A 285 -22.75 -11.25 32.19
N ASN A 286 -23.48 -10.18 31.96
CA ASN A 286 -24.03 -9.33 32.99
C ASN A 286 -25.32 -9.96 33.54
N GLN A 287 -25.26 -10.46 34.76
CA GLN A 287 -26.41 -11.10 35.43
C GLN A 287 -27.23 -10.11 36.25
N GLY A 288 -27.01 -8.82 36.01
CA GLY A 288 -27.50 -7.71 36.81
C GLY A 288 -28.61 -6.94 36.10
N THR A 289 -28.36 -5.64 35.93
CA THR A 289 -29.20 -4.72 35.16
C THR A 289 -28.28 -3.69 34.51
N THR A 290 -28.77 -2.95 33.52
CA THR A 290 -28.05 -1.81 32.91
C THR A 290 -27.49 -0.80 33.93
N ALA A 291 -28.23 -0.53 35.01
CA ALA A 291 -27.83 0.43 36.05
C ALA A 291 -26.92 -0.17 37.13
N ALA A 292 -26.95 -1.49 37.31
CA ALA A 292 -26.23 -2.20 38.36
C ALA A 292 -25.70 -3.53 37.78
N PRO A 293 -24.62 -3.48 36.99
CA PRO A 293 -24.07 -4.65 36.34
C PRO A 293 -23.49 -5.62 37.36
N VAL A 294 -23.72 -6.93 37.17
CA VAL A 294 -23.22 -7.99 38.05
C VAL A 294 -22.52 -9.05 37.20
N LEU A 295 -21.18 -8.99 37.18
CA LEU A 295 -20.34 -10.02 36.57
C LEU A 295 -19.87 -11.01 37.65
N THR A 296 -19.85 -12.29 37.31
CA THR A 296 -19.44 -13.35 38.23
C THR A 296 -18.52 -14.36 37.55
N GLN A 297 -17.86 -15.22 38.33
CA GLN A 297 -17.04 -16.30 37.78
C GLN A 297 -17.83 -17.22 36.83
N ALA A 298 -19.13 -17.41 37.07
CA ALA A 298 -20.00 -18.25 36.24
C ALA A 298 -20.33 -17.61 34.88
N SER A 299 -20.14 -16.29 34.75
CA SER A 299 -20.41 -15.54 33.52
C SER A 299 -19.31 -15.74 32.46
N ILE A 300 -18.08 -16.07 32.90
CA ILE A 300 -16.88 -16.18 32.06
C ILE A 300 -16.96 -17.40 31.14
N SER A 301 -16.68 -17.20 29.85
CA SER A 301 -16.45 -18.28 28.90
C SER A 301 -15.34 -17.94 27.91
N ALA A 302 -14.25 -18.71 27.98
CA ALA A 302 -13.14 -18.70 27.01
C ALA A 302 -13.41 -19.61 25.80
N SER A 303 -14.61 -20.21 25.75
CA SER A 303 -15.08 -21.09 24.70
C SER A 303 -16.32 -20.54 24.00
N PHE A 304 -16.65 -19.27 24.20
CA PHE A 304 -17.72 -18.60 23.46
C PHE A 304 -17.44 -18.62 21.95
N PRO A 305 -18.46 -18.81 21.07
CA PRO A 305 -19.86 -19.10 21.38
C PRO A 305 -20.13 -20.55 21.77
N SER A 306 -19.24 -21.49 21.42
CA SER A 306 -19.35 -22.89 21.85
C SER A 306 -18.00 -23.58 21.93
N ALA A 307 -17.88 -24.61 22.76
CA ALA A 307 -16.66 -25.41 22.89
C ALA A 307 -16.22 -26.09 21.58
N ALA A 308 -17.14 -26.33 20.63
CA ALA A 308 -16.83 -26.91 19.33
C ALA A 308 -16.24 -25.89 18.33
N ALA A 309 -16.61 -24.62 18.47
CA ALA A 309 -16.16 -23.54 17.60
C ALA A 309 -16.00 -22.25 18.41
N PRO A 310 -14.97 -22.15 19.26
CA PRO A 310 -14.71 -20.94 20.02
C PRO A 310 -14.19 -19.80 19.12
N ALA A 311 -14.57 -18.57 19.44
CA ALA A 311 -14.05 -17.34 18.86
C ALA A 311 -12.60 -17.15 19.29
N ARG A 312 -11.68 -17.52 18.38
CA ARG A 312 -10.24 -17.51 18.61
C ARG A 312 -9.51 -17.09 17.35
N VAL A 313 -8.74 -16.03 17.46
CA VAL A 313 -7.77 -15.60 16.43
C VAL A 313 -6.36 -15.93 16.90
N SER A 314 -5.34 -15.68 16.07
CA SER A 314 -3.95 -15.96 16.42
C SER A 314 -3.51 -15.28 17.74
N VAL A 315 -3.91 -14.02 17.95
CA VAL A 315 -3.62 -13.24 19.16
C VAL A 315 -4.45 -11.95 19.16
N PHE A 316 -4.73 -11.43 20.36
CA PHE A 316 -5.38 -10.16 20.62
C PHE A 316 -6.69 -9.96 19.83
N PRO A 317 -7.71 -10.82 20.02
CA PRO A 317 -8.99 -10.69 19.32
C PRO A 317 -9.66 -9.36 19.63
N ALA A 318 -10.48 -8.89 18.71
CA ALA A 318 -11.48 -7.85 18.87
C ALA A 318 -12.75 -8.28 18.14
N GLY A 319 -13.90 -8.08 18.78
CA GLY A 319 -15.20 -8.42 18.23
C GLY A 319 -15.90 -7.21 17.61
N TYR A 320 -16.66 -7.45 16.55
CA TYR A 320 -17.46 -6.45 15.84
C TYR A 320 -18.84 -7.04 15.52
N SER A 321 -19.90 -6.25 15.71
CA SER A 321 -21.28 -6.69 15.52
C SER A 321 -21.95 -5.88 14.40
N PHE A 322 -22.27 -6.53 13.29
CA PHE A 322 -22.97 -5.95 12.14
C PHE A 322 -23.52 -7.04 11.22
N ASP A 323 -24.49 -6.72 10.36
CA ASP A 323 -25.05 -7.66 9.38
C ASP A 323 -24.02 -7.94 8.26
N ALA A 324 -23.25 -9.03 8.42
CA ALA A 324 -22.12 -9.34 7.55
C ALA A 324 -22.51 -10.21 6.36
N ASN A 325 -23.62 -10.95 6.48
CA ASN A 325 -24.15 -11.86 5.46
C ASN A 325 -25.39 -11.30 4.71
N PHE A 326 -25.84 -10.10 5.06
CA PHE A 326 -26.96 -9.37 4.46
C PHE A 326 -28.34 -9.99 4.72
N ASP A 327 -28.53 -10.65 5.86
CA ASP A 327 -29.81 -11.27 6.26
C ASP A 327 -30.68 -10.40 7.19
N GLY A 328 -30.20 -9.19 7.51
CA GLY A 328 -30.87 -8.22 8.37
C GLY A 328 -30.61 -8.43 9.86
N ARG A 329 -29.70 -9.33 10.25
CA ARG A 329 -29.36 -9.60 11.66
C ARG A 329 -27.87 -9.31 11.90
N PRO A 330 -27.52 -8.71 13.05
CA PRO A 330 -26.12 -8.53 13.40
C PRO A 330 -25.42 -9.90 13.59
N ASP A 331 -24.35 -10.10 12.84
CA ASP A 331 -23.40 -11.18 12.96
C ASP A 331 -22.21 -10.76 13.85
N LEU A 332 -21.41 -11.74 14.28
CA LEU A 332 -20.16 -11.48 15.00
C LEU A 332 -18.97 -11.71 14.07
N VAL A 333 -18.19 -10.66 13.83
CA VAL A 333 -16.87 -10.75 13.19
C VAL A 333 -15.79 -10.59 14.26
N VAL A 334 -14.76 -11.43 14.21
CA VAL A 334 -13.64 -11.40 15.16
C VAL A 334 -12.32 -11.32 14.39
N ALA A 335 -11.52 -10.30 14.68
CA ALA A 335 -10.22 -10.08 14.03
C ALA A 335 -9.12 -9.79 15.08
N PRO A 336 -7.83 -9.91 14.75
CA PRO A 336 -6.74 -9.49 15.62
C PRO A 336 -6.69 -7.96 15.71
N ASN A 337 -6.20 -7.43 16.84
CA ASN A 337 -6.07 -5.99 17.10
C ASN A 337 -4.62 -5.58 17.41
N MET A 338 -3.64 -6.33 16.91
CA MET A 338 -2.22 -5.99 17.06
C MET A 338 -1.83 -4.73 16.28
N LEU A 339 -0.79 -4.05 16.78
CA LEU A 339 -0.11 -2.97 16.07
C LEU A 339 0.97 -3.44 15.08
N ASN A 340 1.52 -4.64 15.28
CA ASN A 340 2.50 -5.27 14.40
C ASN A 340 2.67 -6.75 14.80
N ASN A 341 3.37 -7.52 13.96
CA ASN A 341 3.64 -8.94 14.19
C ASN A 341 5.13 -9.25 14.49
N GLN A 342 5.93 -8.27 14.92
CA GLN A 342 7.38 -8.44 15.01
C GLN A 342 7.79 -9.39 16.15
N ALA A 343 7.00 -9.45 17.22
CA ALA A 343 7.26 -10.27 18.39
C ALA A 343 6.45 -11.57 18.39
N ASP A 344 5.19 -11.51 17.95
CA ASP A 344 4.25 -12.64 17.99
C ASP A 344 4.54 -13.69 16.91
N LEU A 345 4.98 -13.23 15.74
CA LEU A 345 5.33 -14.06 14.58
C LEU A 345 4.19 -15.05 14.26
N VAL A 346 2.95 -14.57 14.19
CA VAL A 346 1.76 -15.38 13.90
C VAL A 346 1.34 -15.29 12.44
N SER A 347 0.40 -16.14 12.01
CA SER A 347 -0.19 -16.03 10.68
C SER A 347 -1.24 -14.92 10.68
N MET A 348 -1.21 -14.07 9.65
CA MET A 348 -2.30 -13.14 9.36
C MET A 348 -3.31 -13.71 8.38
N ARG A 349 -3.02 -14.84 7.73
CA ARG A 349 -3.99 -15.51 6.84
C ARG A 349 -5.05 -16.26 7.60
N ASN A 350 -6.28 -16.23 7.07
CA ASN A 350 -7.43 -16.94 7.64
C ASN A 350 -7.56 -16.64 9.14
N ASN A 351 -7.50 -15.35 9.48
CA ASN A 351 -7.47 -14.90 10.86
C ASN A 351 -8.58 -13.89 11.18
N ILE A 352 -9.56 -13.74 10.28
CA ILE A 352 -10.76 -12.93 10.46
C ILE A 352 -11.98 -13.84 10.46
N GLN A 353 -12.48 -14.17 11.64
CA GLN A 353 -13.59 -15.12 11.79
C GLN A 353 -14.93 -14.44 11.58
N LEU A 354 -15.85 -15.10 10.89
CA LEU A 354 -17.26 -14.73 10.82
C LEU A 354 -18.12 -15.80 11.50
N PHE A 355 -18.95 -15.36 12.44
CA PHE A 355 -20.01 -16.15 13.04
C PHE A 355 -21.36 -15.52 12.72
N THR A 356 -22.21 -16.23 11.99
CA THR A 356 -23.54 -15.72 11.64
C THR A 356 -24.53 -15.91 12.76
N ASN A 357 -25.41 -14.95 12.98
CA ASN A 357 -26.49 -15.06 13.94
C ASN A 357 -27.69 -15.84 13.38
N THR A 358 -27.87 -17.06 13.86
CA THR A 358 -28.94 -17.96 13.42
C THR A 358 -30.27 -17.75 14.15
N ALA A 359 -30.29 -16.96 15.24
CA ALA A 359 -31.49 -16.71 16.02
C ALA A 359 -32.45 -15.78 15.29
N ALA A 360 -33.75 -16.13 15.25
CA ALA A 360 -34.78 -15.31 14.60
C ALA A 360 -35.16 -14.04 15.39
N SER A 361 -35.00 -14.10 16.71
CA SER A 361 -35.32 -13.05 17.66
C SER A 361 -34.72 -13.41 19.02
N GLY A 362 -34.52 -12.43 19.89
CA GLY A 362 -33.95 -12.64 21.22
C GLY A 362 -32.44 -12.80 21.19
N ALA A 363 -31.90 -13.55 22.16
CA ALA A 363 -30.47 -13.80 22.31
C ALA A 363 -29.82 -14.31 21.02
N PRO A 364 -28.67 -13.76 20.60
CA PRO A 364 -27.98 -14.19 19.39
C PRO A 364 -27.47 -15.63 19.50
N ALA A 365 -27.61 -16.40 18.42
CA ALA A 365 -27.10 -17.76 18.31
C ALA A 365 -26.03 -17.85 17.22
N PHE A 366 -24.79 -17.63 17.61
CA PHE A 366 -23.65 -17.53 16.68
C PHE A 366 -23.15 -18.90 16.20
N ALA A 367 -23.14 -19.09 14.88
CA ALA A 367 -22.57 -20.26 14.21
C ALA A 367 -21.41 -19.84 13.30
N LYS A 368 -20.24 -20.45 13.48
CA LYS A 368 -19.04 -20.14 12.70
C LYS A 368 -19.25 -20.48 11.22
N GLN A 369 -18.99 -19.52 10.33
CA GLN A 369 -19.05 -19.71 8.88
C GLN A 369 -17.67 -19.84 8.24
N THR A 370 -16.73 -18.97 8.60
CA THR A 370 -15.39 -18.95 8.00
C THR A 370 -14.36 -18.37 8.96
N ASP A 371 -13.09 -18.69 8.72
CA ASP A 371 -11.91 -18.10 9.36
C ASP A 371 -11.30 -16.93 8.56
N ALA A 372 -11.84 -16.65 7.38
CA ALA A 372 -11.21 -15.76 6.40
C ALA A 372 -12.19 -14.75 5.82
N PHE A 373 -13.03 -14.13 6.66
CA PHE A 373 -13.97 -13.09 6.23
C PHE A 373 -13.24 -11.98 5.48
N LEU A 374 -13.70 -11.67 4.27
CA LEU A 374 -13.05 -10.85 3.23
C LEU A 374 -11.71 -11.40 2.71
N GLN A 375 -10.83 -11.95 3.55
CA GLN A 375 -9.53 -12.50 3.17
C GLN A 375 -9.63 -13.56 2.06
N ASN A 376 -10.64 -14.43 2.15
CA ASN A 376 -10.91 -15.44 1.12
C ASN A 376 -11.40 -14.87 -0.22
N THR A 377 -11.64 -13.55 -0.32
CA THR A 377 -12.02 -12.88 -1.55
C THR A 377 -10.89 -12.07 -2.17
N MET A 378 -9.69 -12.08 -1.59
CA MET A 378 -8.52 -11.31 -2.04
C MET A 378 -7.25 -12.16 -2.15
N ILE A 379 -6.24 -11.64 -2.86
CA ILE A 379 -4.89 -12.20 -2.74
C ILE A 379 -4.39 -11.80 -1.35
N ASP A 380 -4.06 -12.80 -0.53
CA ASP A 380 -3.52 -12.62 0.81
C ASP A 380 -2.44 -13.69 1.07
N VAL A 381 -1.20 -13.22 1.21
CA VAL A 381 -0.01 -14.05 1.50
C VAL A 381 0.52 -13.84 2.92
N SER A 382 -0.37 -13.45 3.86
CA SER A 382 -0.08 -13.07 5.25
C SER A 382 0.43 -11.64 5.36
N GLU A 383 1.71 -11.40 5.11
CA GLU A 383 2.32 -10.09 5.38
C GLU A 383 3.31 -9.69 4.30
N GLY A 384 3.45 -8.39 4.06
CA GLY A 384 4.49 -7.80 3.21
C GLY A 384 4.60 -8.42 1.83
N ALA A 385 3.49 -8.43 1.07
CA ALA A 385 3.44 -8.98 -0.27
C ALA A 385 4.46 -8.32 -1.21
N ALA A 386 5.06 -9.12 -2.09
CA ALA A 386 6.06 -8.67 -3.05
C ALA A 386 5.84 -9.33 -4.42
N PRO A 387 5.19 -8.61 -5.36
CA PRO A 387 4.90 -9.15 -6.68
C PRO A 387 6.13 -9.13 -7.60
N ALA A 388 6.16 -10.03 -8.58
CA ALA A 388 7.02 -9.96 -9.76
C ALA A 388 6.29 -10.53 -10.98
N PHE A 389 6.57 -9.97 -12.16
CA PHE A 389 5.96 -10.39 -13.43
C PHE A 389 6.98 -11.06 -14.35
N GLY A 390 6.56 -12.06 -15.11
CA GLY A 390 7.34 -12.67 -16.18
C GLY A 390 6.64 -13.88 -16.78
N ASP A 391 7.03 -14.29 -17.99
CA ASP A 391 6.55 -15.53 -18.60
C ASP A 391 7.30 -16.72 -17.99
N ILE A 392 6.63 -17.51 -17.15
CA ILE A 392 7.27 -18.55 -16.34
C ILE A 392 7.07 -19.94 -16.96
N ASP A 393 5.95 -20.18 -17.64
CA ASP A 393 5.68 -21.44 -18.32
C ASP A 393 6.04 -21.43 -19.82
N GLY A 394 6.45 -20.28 -20.35
CA GLY A 394 6.95 -20.12 -21.72
C GLY A 394 5.84 -20.04 -22.77
N ASP A 395 4.60 -19.74 -22.38
CA ASP A 395 3.47 -19.66 -23.30
C ASP A 395 3.32 -18.28 -23.97
N GLY A 396 4.16 -17.31 -23.58
CA GLY A 396 4.17 -15.94 -24.08
C GLY A 396 3.18 -14.99 -23.39
N LEU A 397 2.51 -15.45 -22.33
CA LEU A 397 1.69 -14.62 -21.44
C LEU A 397 2.47 -14.27 -20.16
N THR A 398 2.23 -13.06 -19.66
CA THR A 398 2.86 -12.62 -18.40
C THR A 398 2.18 -13.31 -17.22
N ASP A 399 2.93 -14.11 -16.47
CA ASP A 399 2.54 -14.71 -15.19
C ASP A 399 2.89 -13.81 -14.00
N LEU A 400 2.41 -14.19 -12.81
CA LEU A 400 2.60 -13.45 -11.57
C LEU A 400 3.19 -14.33 -10.47
N LEU A 401 4.30 -13.88 -9.88
CA LEU A 401 4.82 -14.35 -8.59
C LEU A 401 4.41 -13.39 -7.49
N VAL A 402 4.07 -13.91 -6.31
CA VAL A 402 3.78 -13.11 -5.12
C VAL A 402 4.49 -13.73 -3.93
N ALA A 403 5.60 -13.12 -3.52
CA ALA A 403 6.28 -13.49 -2.28
C ALA A 403 5.71 -12.72 -1.08
N ASN A 404 6.14 -13.07 0.12
CA ASN A 404 5.71 -12.45 1.37
C ASN A 404 6.87 -12.16 2.32
N HIS A 405 6.59 -11.35 3.35
CA HIS A 405 7.46 -11.17 4.50
C HIS A 405 7.62 -12.50 5.23
N ALA A 406 6.52 -13.09 5.66
CA ALA A 406 6.47 -14.43 6.21
C ALA A 406 5.01 -14.86 6.42
N ASP A 407 4.83 -16.14 6.70
CA ASP A 407 3.62 -16.70 7.28
C ASP A 407 4.01 -17.80 8.29
N ARG A 408 3.18 -18.03 9.31
CA ARG A 408 3.38 -19.11 10.27
C ARG A 408 2.61 -20.36 9.87
N VAL A 409 3.28 -21.24 9.13
CA VAL A 409 2.73 -22.55 8.75
C VAL A 409 3.45 -23.66 9.49
N ASN A 410 2.72 -24.55 10.16
CA ASN A 410 3.28 -25.67 10.94
C ASN A 410 4.32 -25.22 11.98
N ASN A 411 4.01 -24.15 12.73
CA ASN A 411 4.89 -23.54 13.74
C ASN A 411 6.24 -23.01 13.23
N VAL A 412 6.39 -22.78 11.92
CA VAL A 412 7.58 -22.16 11.35
C VAL A 412 7.17 -20.88 10.63
N TYR A 413 7.58 -19.75 11.18
CA TYR A 413 7.45 -18.43 10.57
C TYR A 413 8.49 -18.28 9.46
N ARG A 414 8.03 -18.22 8.21
CA ARG A 414 8.90 -18.17 7.02
C ARG A 414 8.19 -17.59 5.80
N ALA A 415 8.97 -17.05 4.88
CA ALA A 415 8.51 -16.60 3.57
C ALA A 415 8.34 -17.76 2.59
N THR A 416 7.52 -17.52 1.58
CA THR A 416 7.20 -18.39 0.44
C THR A 416 7.02 -17.52 -0.81
N ILE A 417 6.97 -18.14 -1.99
CA ILE A 417 6.55 -17.48 -3.23
C ILE A 417 5.32 -18.20 -3.75
N ALA A 418 4.19 -17.50 -3.90
CA ALA A 418 3.04 -18.01 -4.63
C ALA A 418 3.22 -17.78 -6.14
N TYR A 419 2.84 -18.77 -6.95
CA TYR A 419 2.86 -18.69 -8.43
C TYR A 419 1.44 -18.73 -8.98
N TYR A 420 1.12 -17.72 -9.78
CA TYR A 420 -0.12 -17.58 -10.52
C TYR A 420 0.17 -17.63 -12.02
N HIS A 421 -0.31 -18.67 -12.68
CA HIS A 421 -0.27 -18.83 -14.14
C HIS A 421 -1.36 -17.99 -14.81
N ASN A 422 -1.03 -17.28 -15.88
CA ASN A 422 -1.98 -16.53 -16.67
C ASN A 422 -2.70 -17.42 -17.70
N SER A 423 -3.71 -18.14 -17.24
CA SER A 423 -4.60 -18.98 -18.05
C SER A 423 -5.54 -18.23 -19.02
N GLY A 424 -5.40 -16.91 -19.12
CA GLY A 424 -6.31 -16.03 -19.85
C GLY A 424 -5.89 -15.83 -21.31
N THR A 425 -5.92 -14.56 -21.72
CA THR A 425 -5.34 -14.12 -22.98
C THR A 425 -4.51 -12.88 -22.70
N ARG A 426 -3.61 -12.51 -23.61
CA ARG A 426 -2.83 -11.27 -23.47
C ARG A 426 -3.72 -10.06 -23.17
N ALA A 427 -4.78 -9.84 -23.94
CA ALA A 427 -5.70 -8.72 -23.74
C ALA A 427 -6.60 -8.82 -22.49
N ARG A 428 -6.73 -10.01 -21.90
CA ARG A 428 -7.62 -10.28 -20.76
C ARG A 428 -6.99 -11.33 -19.84
N PRO A 429 -6.03 -10.93 -18.98
CA PRO A 429 -5.33 -11.84 -18.09
C PRO A 429 -6.26 -12.54 -17.09
N VAL A 430 -5.96 -13.81 -16.81
CA VAL A 430 -6.61 -14.61 -15.76
C VAL A 430 -5.53 -15.34 -14.96
N PHE A 431 -5.20 -14.79 -13.80
CA PHE A 431 -4.19 -15.34 -12.89
C PHE A 431 -4.77 -16.47 -12.05
N GLN A 432 -4.41 -17.70 -12.37
CA GLN A 432 -4.80 -18.90 -11.64
C GLN A 432 -3.68 -19.34 -10.70
N LEU A 433 -3.97 -19.42 -9.40
CA LEU A 433 -3.01 -19.92 -8.41
C LEU A 433 -2.65 -21.38 -8.70
N VAL A 434 -1.36 -21.64 -8.90
CA VAL A 434 -0.80 -22.98 -9.15
C VAL A 434 -0.10 -23.53 -7.92
N SER A 435 0.66 -22.69 -7.20
CA SER A 435 1.41 -23.09 -6.01
C SER A 435 1.49 -21.95 -5.01
N ASN A 436 1.45 -22.27 -3.72
CA ASN A 436 1.75 -21.35 -2.62
C ASN A 436 3.22 -21.40 -2.17
N ASP A 437 4.01 -22.32 -2.72
CA ASP A 437 5.43 -22.52 -2.39
C ASP A 437 6.19 -22.90 -3.66
N TYR A 438 6.22 -21.96 -4.61
CA TYR A 438 6.96 -22.09 -5.86
C TYR A 438 8.43 -22.40 -5.57
N LEU A 439 8.97 -23.41 -6.26
CA LEU A 439 10.31 -23.98 -6.05
C LEU A 439 10.58 -24.57 -4.65
N GLY A 440 9.57 -24.70 -3.77
CA GLY A 440 9.75 -25.26 -2.43
C GLY A 440 10.67 -24.44 -1.52
N LEU A 441 10.78 -23.13 -1.75
CA LEU A 441 11.70 -22.24 -1.02
C LEU A 441 11.36 -22.17 0.48
N SER A 442 10.15 -22.53 0.88
CA SER A 442 9.79 -22.64 2.29
C SER A 442 10.71 -23.62 3.07
N ALA A 443 11.35 -24.59 2.41
CA ALA A 443 12.33 -25.47 3.03
C ALA A 443 13.58 -24.73 3.54
N GLN A 444 13.91 -23.57 2.96
CA GLN A 444 15.08 -22.76 3.34
C GLN A 444 14.83 -21.90 4.59
N ARG A 445 13.57 -21.75 5.03
CA ARG A 445 13.18 -20.96 6.22
C ARG A 445 13.67 -19.50 6.17
N LEU A 446 13.68 -18.94 4.96
CA LEU A 446 13.97 -17.53 4.74
C LEU A 446 12.83 -16.66 5.25
N LEU A 447 13.10 -15.38 5.50
CA LEU A 447 12.11 -14.33 5.71
C LEU A 447 12.25 -13.25 4.63
N ALA A 448 11.23 -12.43 4.46
CA ALA A 448 11.22 -11.24 3.60
C ALA A 448 11.73 -11.48 2.18
N ILE A 449 11.23 -12.52 1.50
CA ILE A 449 11.59 -12.78 0.10
C ILE A 449 11.01 -11.68 -0.78
N LYS A 450 11.85 -11.01 -1.59
CA LYS A 450 11.45 -10.03 -2.62
C LYS A 450 11.96 -10.46 -4.00
N PRO A 451 11.12 -11.07 -4.86
CA PRO A 451 11.53 -11.60 -6.15
C PRO A 451 11.64 -10.51 -7.21
N PHE A 452 12.48 -10.74 -8.21
CA PHE A 452 12.59 -9.97 -9.45
C PHE A 452 12.95 -10.94 -10.58
N LEU A 453 12.33 -10.76 -11.76
CA LEU A 453 12.64 -11.56 -12.95
C LEU A 453 13.39 -10.69 -13.95
N VAL A 454 14.58 -11.11 -14.37
CA VAL A 454 15.47 -10.32 -15.24
C VAL A 454 16.43 -11.24 -15.97
N ASP A 455 16.72 -10.96 -17.24
CA ASP A 455 17.78 -11.65 -18.00
C ASP A 455 19.16 -11.09 -17.59
N LEU A 456 19.84 -11.77 -16.66
CA LEU A 456 21.13 -11.33 -16.14
C LEU A 456 22.30 -11.72 -17.04
N ASN A 457 22.20 -12.89 -17.68
CA ASN A 457 23.27 -13.48 -18.46
C ASN A 457 23.18 -13.17 -19.97
N ARG A 458 22.10 -12.48 -20.39
CA ARG A 458 21.80 -12.03 -21.76
C ARG A 458 21.54 -13.17 -22.74
N ASP A 459 20.95 -14.26 -22.27
CA ASP A 459 20.54 -15.38 -23.13
C ASP A 459 19.08 -15.28 -23.62
N GLY A 460 18.35 -14.26 -23.17
CA GLY A 460 16.95 -13.98 -23.51
C GLY A 460 15.93 -14.69 -22.63
N ALA A 461 16.35 -15.50 -21.67
CA ALA A 461 15.48 -16.12 -20.68
C ALA A 461 15.51 -15.31 -19.37
N LEU A 462 14.36 -15.18 -18.70
CA LEU A 462 14.31 -14.46 -17.43
C LEU A 462 14.91 -15.32 -16.32
N ASP A 463 15.93 -14.80 -15.63
CA ASP A 463 16.50 -15.38 -14.43
C ASP A 463 15.71 -14.95 -13.19
N LEU A 464 15.66 -15.81 -12.17
CA LEU A 464 15.03 -15.47 -10.89
C LEU A 464 16.06 -14.86 -9.95
N VAL A 465 15.84 -13.61 -9.56
CA VAL A 465 16.56 -12.95 -8.47
C VAL A 465 15.62 -12.78 -7.29
N TYR A 466 16.15 -12.87 -6.07
CA TYR A 466 15.43 -12.43 -4.90
C TYR A 466 16.37 -11.91 -3.81
N SER A 467 15.93 -10.90 -3.06
CA SER A 467 16.48 -10.65 -1.73
C SER A 467 15.73 -11.48 -0.69
N ALA A 468 16.40 -11.84 0.40
CA ALA A 468 15.81 -12.53 1.53
C ALA A 468 16.63 -12.33 2.80
N TRP A 469 15.97 -12.41 3.94
CA TRP A 469 16.61 -12.49 5.24
C TRP A 469 16.88 -13.95 5.62
N ASP A 470 18.16 -14.30 5.75
CA ASP A 470 18.64 -15.61 6.19
C ASP A 470 19.37 -15.47 7.53
N ARG A 471 18.73 -15.96 8.61
CA ARG A 471 19.34 -16.17 9.94
C ARG A 471 20.24 -15.00 10.41
N GLY A 472 19.71 -13.77 10.31
CA GLY A 472 20.38 -12.57 10.79
C GLY A 472 21.08 -11.74 9.71
N THR A 473 21.10 -12.20 8.46
CA THR A 473 21.76 -11.53 7.32
C THR A 473 20.78 -11.32 6.18
N ASN A 474 20.81 -10.15 5.55
CA ASN A 474 20.16 -9.98 4.25
C ASN A 474 21.05 -10.52 3.13
N VAL A 475 20.47 -11.32 2.22
CA VAL A 475 21.17 -11.92 1.07
C VAL A 475 20.43 -11.61 -0.22
N PHE A 476 21.17 -11.42 -1.30
CA PHE A 476 20.63 -11.30 -2.66
C PHE A 476 21.11 -12.52 -3.44
N THR A 477 20.17 -13.28 -3.99
CA THR A 477 20.43 -14.57 -4.63
C THR A 477 19.85 -14.57 -6.04
N TYR A 478 20.54 -15.19 -6.99
CA TYR A 478 20.00 -15.47 -8.31
C TYR A 478 20.04 -16.96 -8.63
N ILE A 479 19.09 -17.40 -9.45
CA ILE A 479 19.02 -18.73 -10.07
C ILE A 479 18.89 -18.48 -11.56
N LEU A 480 19.90 -18.90 -12.33
CA LEU A 480 19.84 -18.77 -13.79
C LEU A 480 18.78 -19.71 -14.36
N ASN A 481 18.01 -19.21 -15.32
CA ASN A 481 17.11 -20.04 -16.09
C ASN A 481 17.92 -20.89 -17.07
N THR A 482 17.80 -22.21 -16.97
CA THR A 482 18.51 -23.12 -17.89
C THR A 482 17.69 -23.50 -19.12
N ALA A 483 16.42 -23.07 -19.17
CA ALA A 483 15.56 -23.24 -20.33
C ALA A 483 15.89 -22.21 -21.43
N ARG A 484 15.52 -22.53 -22.67
CA ARG A 484 15.66 -21.55 -23.77
C ARG A 484 14.60 -20.46 -23.65
N PRO A 485 14.82 -19.26 -24.22
CA PRO A 485 13.79 -18.24 -24.32
C PRO A 485 12.50 -18.78 -24.93
N GLY A 486 11.34 -18.45 -24.33
CA GLY A 486 10.03 -18.95 -24.74
C GLY A 486 9.76 -20.42 -24.40
N GLN A 487 10.46 -20.97 -23.40
CA GLN A 487 10.14 -22.25 -22.79
C GLN A 487 9.91 -22.07 -21.29
N ALA A 488 9.14 -22.99 -20.70
CA ALA A 488 8.95 -23.05 -19.25
C ALA A 488 10.29 -22.94 -18.52
N ALA A 489 10.35 -21.99 -17.58
CA ALA A 489 11.55 -21.70 -16.83
C ALA A 489 12.04 -22.94 -16.08
N ALA A 490 13.33 -23.23 -16.20
CA ALA A 490 13.98 -24.34 -15.55
C ALA A 490 14.93 -23.81 -14.46
N TYR A 491 14.36 -23.42 -13.33
CA TYR A 491 15.08 -22.99 -12.14
C TYR A 491 15.42 -24.18 -11.23
N ASP A 492 16.68 -24.29 -10.81
CA ASP A 492 17.11 -25.24 -9.78
C ASP A 492 17.60 -24.49 -8.52
N PRO A 493 16.83 -24.48 -7.41
CA PRO A 493 17.25 -23.88 -6.15
C PRO A 493 18.59 -24.40 -5.61
N GLY A 494 19.02 -25.61 -6.00
CA GLY A 494 20.33 -26.18 -5.66
C GLY A 494 21.51 -25.46 -6.33
N THR A 495 21.25 -24.67 -7.37
CA THR A 495 22.24 -23.88 -8.12
C THR A 495 22.23 -22.39 -7.77
N ALA A 496 21.46 -22.00 -6.75
CA ALA A 496 21.34 -20.61 -6.31
C ALA A 496 22.71 -20.00 -5.96
N VAL A 497 22.98 -18.81 -6.49
CA VAL A 497 24.24 -18.07 -6.28
C VAL A 497 23.96 -16.75 -5.59
N ILE A 498 24.70 -16.46 -4.53
CA ILE A 498 24.61 -15.20 -3.80
C ILE A 498 25.45 -14.12 -4.50
N PHE A 499 24.85 -12.96 -4.75
CA PHE A 499 25.56 -11.78 -5.24
C PHE A 499 26.61 -11.30 -4.22
N LYS A 500 27.74 -10.83 -4.77
CA LYS A 500 28.88 -10.25 -4.06
C LYS A 500 29.29 -8.93 -4.72
N PRO A 501 28.43 -7.90 -4.73
CA PRO A 501 28.77 -6.59 -5.28
C PRO A 501 30.05 -6.03 -4.65
N GLN A 502 30.85 -5.36 -5.47
CA GLN A 502 32.16 -4.82 -5.11
C GLN A 502 32.08 -3.30 -4.91
N GLY A 503 33.08 -2.70 -4.24
CA GLY A 503 33.19 -1.25 -4.13
C GLY A 503 33.79 -0.80 -2.80
N PRO A 504 34.00 0.50 -2.61
CA PRO A 504 34.40 1.05 -1.31
C PRO A 504 33.18 1.09 -0.38
N ALA A 505 33.08 0.15 0.55
CA ALA A 505 32.26 0.35 1.75
C ALA A 505 33.07 1.20 2.74
N THR A 506 32.52 2.32 3.21
CA THR A 506 33.22 3.25 4.11
C THR A 506 33.15 2.84 5.59
N THR A 507 32.43 1.76 5.93
CA THR A 507 32.32 1.24 7.30
C THR A 507 32.77 -0.21 7.43
N THR A 508 33.34 -0.52 8.60
CA THR A 508 33.73 -1.88 8.98
C THR A 508 32.50 -2.79 9.04
N PRO A 509 32.53 -3.97 8.41
CA PRO A 509 31.43 -4.94 8.51
C PRO A 509 31.15 -5.32 9.98
N PRO A 510 29.93 -5.79 10.32
CA PRO A 510 29.58 -6.13 11.69
C PRO A 510 30.54 -7.20 12.23
N PRO A 511 30.75 -7.34 13.55
CA PRO A 511 31.75 -8.24 14.14
C PRO A 511 31.57 -9.74 13.85
N ASN A 512 30.50 -10.13 13.15
CA ASN A 512 30.25 -11.49 12.67
C ASN A 512 29.70 -11.50 11.23
N PRO A 513 30.42 -10.93 10.24
CA PRO A 513 29.94 -10.96 8.87
C PRO A 513 30.20 -12.36 8.31
N ALA A 514 29.22 -12.97 7.66
CA ALA A 514 29.51 -14.07 6.75
C ALA A 514 30.52 -13.53 5.72
N PRO A 515 31.77 -14.05 5.64
CA PRO A 515 32.89 -13.37 4.99
C PRO A 515 32.84 -13.36 3.45
N THR A 516 31.65 -13.35 2.83
CA THR A 516 31.47 -13.64 1.40
C THR A 516 30.41 -12.79 0.66
N LEU A 517 29.83 -11.74 1.26
CA LEU A 517 28.71 -10.97 0.65
C LEU A 517 29.10 -9.68 -0.10
N GLY A 518 30.39 -9.36 -0.22
CA GLY A 518 30.82 -8.09 -0.81
C GLY A 518 30.38 -6.87 0.03
N VAL A 519 29.99 -5.76 -0.63
CA VAL A 519 29.56 -4.51 0.03
C VAL A 519 28.03 -4.33 0.14
N LEU A 520 27.29 -5.44 0.19
CA LEU A 520 25.84 -5.41 0.36
C LEU A 520 25.43 -4.88 1.75
N PRO A 521 24.26 -4.21 1.84
CA PRO A 521 23.66 -3.91 3.14
C PRO A 521 23.26 -5.17 3.90
N TYR A 522 23.16 -5.07 5.23
CA TYR A 522 22.94 -6.22 6.13
C TYR A 522 21.59 -6.12 6.86
N THR A 523 20.69 -5.24 6.44
CA THR A 523 19.40 -5.00 7.09
C THR A 523 18.27 -5.76 6.39
N MET A 524 17.33 -6.29 7.16
CA MET A 524 16.14 -6.94 6.59
C MET A 524 15.34 -5.95 5.76
N GLY A 525 14.75 -6.44 4.66
CA GLY A 525 13.81 -5.67 3.86
C GLY A 525 14.45 -4.84 2.74
N ASP A 526 15.73 -5.05 2.39
CA ASP A 526 16.26 -4.39 1.18
C ASP A 526 15.61 -4.97 -0.09
N ILE A 527 15.37 -4.11 -1.07
CA ILE A 527 14.56 -4.42 -2.26
C ILE A 527 15.39 -4.21 -3.52
N PRO A 528 15.65 -5.27 -4.32
CA PRO A 528 16.34 -5.15 -5.60
C PRO A 528 15.42 -4.59 -6.68
N CYS A 529 15.99 -3.76 -7.55
CA CYS A 529 15.40 -3.38 -8.84
C CYS A 529 16.50 -3.40 -9.90
N PHE A 530 16.30 -4.14 -10.98
CA PHE A 530 17.25 -4.22 -12.08
C PHE A 530 16.82 -3.34 -13.24
N THR A 531 17.74 -2.52 -13.73
CA THR A 531 17.54 -1.63 -14.88
C THR A 531 18.90 -1.19 -15.38
N ASP A 532 19.06 -0.96 -16.68
CA ASP A 532 20.28 -0.35 -17.21
C ASP A 532 20.30 1.15 -16.81
N VAL A 533 21.14 1.58 -15.87
CA VAL A 533 21.09 2.97 -15.36
C VAL A 533 21.88 3.90 -16.26
N ASP A 534 23.01 3.44 -16.80
CA ASP A 534 23.91 4.26 -17.62
C ASP A 534 23.79 4.05 -19.14
N ASN A 535 22.81 3.22 -19.55
CA ASN A 535 22.46 2.93 -20.93
C ASN A 535 23.61 2.26 -21.70
N ASP A 536 24.37 1.37 -21.05
CA ASP A 536 25.48 0.61 -21.64
C ASP A 536 25.09 -0.79 -22.16
N GLY A 537 23.82 -1.16 -21.99
CA GLY A 537 23.24 -2.43 -22.45
C GLY A 537 23.44 -3.59 -21.48
N PHE A 538 23.93 -3.35 -20.26
CA PHE A 538 23.90 -4.30 -19.15
C PHE A 538 22.90 -3.85 -18.09
N VAL A 539 22.13 -4.78 -17.54
CA VAL A 539 21.25 -4.44 -16.42
C VAL A 539 22.09 -4.17 -15.18
N ASP A 540 21.88 -3.01 -14.58
CA ASP A 540 22.46 -2.61 -13.31
C ASP A 540 21.53 -2.95 -12.14
N LEU A 541 22.03 -2.77 -10.92
CA LEU A 541 21.30 -3.06 -9.69
C LEU A 541 21.06 -1.77 -8.89
N LEU A 542 19.80 -1.43 -8.70
CA LEU A 542 19.32 -0.47 -7.71
C LEU A 542 18.85 -1.23 -6.45
N ILE A 543 19.22 -0.73 -5.27
CA ILE A 543 18.78 -1.32 -4.00
C ILE A 543 18.20 -0.23 -3.11
N GLY A 544 16.89 -0.33 -2.83
CA GLY A 544 16.32 0.38 -1.69
C GLY A 544 16.71 -0.35 -0.41
N THR A 545 17.23 0.36 0.58
CA THR A 545 17.83 -0.27 1.77
C THR A 545 17.47 0.46 3.05
N ASN A 546 17.48 -0.27 4.17
CA ASN A 546 17.34 0.24 5.54
C ASN A 546 18.69 0.43 6.25
N GLU A 547 19.80 0.13 5.60
CA GLU A 547 21.12 0.20 6.23
C GLU A 547 21.48 1.63 6.64
N VAL A 548 21.71 1.88 7.92
CA VAL A 548 21.92 3.23 8.49
C VAL A 548 23.40 3.58 8.74
N ARG A 549 24.34 2.65 8.52
CA ARG A 549 25.75 2.87 8.86
C ARG A 549 26.45 3.96 8.04
N GLU A 550 25.98 4.25 6.83
CA GLU A 550 26.44 5.45 6.10
C GLU A 550 25.33 6.51 6.03
N PRO A 551 25.68 7.80 6.14
CA PRO A 551 24.71 8.88 6.01
C PRO A 551 24.03 8.90 4.63
N GLY A 552 22.70 9.00 4.64
CA GLY A 552 21.90 9.35 3.46
C GLY A 552 21.39 8.20 2.59
N MET A 553 21.75 6.94 2.82
CA MET A 553 21.57 5.79 1.90
C MET A 553 20.13 5.33 1.59
N SER A 554 19.31 6.14 0.93
CA SER A 554 17.94 5.73 0.56
C SER A 554 17.93 4.66 -0.56
N LEU A 555 18.66 4.92 -1.64
CA LEU A 555 18.74 4.11 -2.84
C LEU A 555 20.21 3.96 -3.25
N ARG A 556 20.70 2.73 -3.42
CA ARG A 556 22.07 2.47 -3.91
C ARG A 556 22.05 2.08 -5.37
N TYR A 557 23.06 2.51 -6.10
CA TYR A 557 23.29 2.15 -7.49
C TYR A 557 24.62 1.41 -7.65
N PHE A 558 24.52 0.17 -8.11
CA PHE A 558 25.63 -0.69 -8.50
C PHE A 558 25.63 -0.91 -10.00
N ARG A 559 26.71 -0.51 -10.68
CA ARG A 559 26.89 -0.75 -12.10
C ARG A 559 27.37 -2.16 -12.38
N ASN A 560 26.76 -2.84 -13.34
CA ASN A 560 27.24 -4.09 -13.90
C ASN A 560 28.38 -3.82 -14.89
N ARG A 561 29.54 -4.45 -14.68
CA ARG A 561 30.71 -4.26 -15.56
C ARG A 561 30.64 -5.03 -16.87
N GLY A 562 29.65 -5.92 -17.04
CA GLY A 562 29.47 -6.75 -18.22
C GLY A 562 30.58 -7.78 -18.47
N ARG A 563 31.42 -8.05 -17.46
CA ARG A 563 32.56 -8.98 -17.56
C ARG A 563 32.88 -9.65 -16.22
N GLY A 564 33.46 -10.84 -16.30
CA GLY A 564 33.83 -11.65 -15.13
C GLY A 564 32.65 -12.48 -14.61
N PRO A 565 32.81 -13.13 -13.45
CA PRO A 565 31.74 -13.87 -12.80
C PRO A 565 30.56 -12.96 -12.43
N LEU A 566 29.33 -13.37 -12.76
CA LEU A 566 28.12 -12.58 -12.54
C LEU A 566 27.89 -12.23 -11.07
N ASP A 567 28.27 -13.13 -10.15
CA ASP A 567 28.18 -12.88 -8.71
C ASP A 567 28.99 -11.65 -8.25
N SER A 568 30.06 -11.29 -8.96
CA SER A 568 30.97 -10.21 -8.58
C SER A 568 31.02 -9.06 -9.62
N ALA A 569 30.08 -9.05 -10.57
CA ALA A 569 30.06 -8.12 -11.70
C ALA A 569 29.58 -6.70 -11.33
N PHE A 570 28.79 -6.57 -10.27
CA PHE A 570 28.15 -5.34 -9.82
C PHE A 570 29.07 -4.52 -8.92
N VAL A 571 29.24 -3.22 -9.21
CA VAL A 571 30.15 -2.35 -8.45
C VAL A 571 29.46 -1.05 -8.04
N LEU A 572 29.58 -0.70 -6.76
CA LEU A 572 28.97 0.50 -6.20
C LEU A 572 29.47 1.75 -6.93
N VAL A 573 28.53 2.51 -7.50
CA VAL A 573 28.78 3.80 -8.17
C VAL A 573 28.27 4.96 -7.33
N ASN A 574 27.05 4.83 -6.79
CA ASN A 574 26.44 5.85 -5.96
C ASN A 574 25.70 5.19 -4.79
N ASN A 575 25.95 5.70 -3.59
CA ASN A 575 25.45 5.16 -2.34
C ASN A 575 24.17 5.83 -1.82
N ASP A 576 23.75 6.91 -2.48
CA ASP A 576 22.52 7.66 -2.22
C ASP A 576 22.02 8.27 -3.55
N PHE A 577 21.71 7.39 -4.49
CA PHE A 577 21.27 7.72 -5.83
C PHE A 577 19.95 8.49 -5.79
N GLY A 578 19.94 9.69 -6.37
CA GLY A 578 18.78 10.60 -6.36
C GLY A 578 18.49 11.30 -5.04
N ARG A 579 19.22 10.99 -3.95
CA ARG A 579 19.07 11.61 -2.62
C ARG A 579 17.61 11.72 -2.17
N ILE A 580 16.87 10.62 -2.29
CA ILE A 580 15.43 10.57 -2.04
C ILE A 580 15.17 10.80 -0.54
N ARG A 581 14.24 11.71 -0.21
CA ARG A 581 13.90 12.11 1.16
C ARG A 581 12.39 12.22 1.33
N THR A 582 11.93 12.04 2.56
CA THR A 582 10.57 12.40 2.96
C THR A 582 10.38 13.92 2.95
N ALA A 583 9.13 14.38 3.04
CA ALA A 583 8.82 15.81 3.14
C ALA A 583 9.49 16.50 4.36
N ALA A 584 9.82 15.73 5.41
CA ALA A 584 10.56 16.21 6.58
C ALA A 584 12.08 16.29 6.36
N GLY A 585 12.58 15.97 5.16
CA GLY A 585 14.01 15.90 4.84
C GLY A 585 14.73 14.66 5.40
N ALA A 586 14.00 13.73 6.02
CA ALA A 586 14.54 12.48 6.53
C ALA A 586 14.70 11.45 5.40
N ARG A 587 15.59 10.47 5.60
CA ARG A 587 15.67 9.30 4.71
C ARG A 587 14.36 8.49 4.81
N PRO A 588 13.85 7.95 3.70
CA PRO A 588 12.73 7.01 3.72
C PRO A 588 13.15 5.63 4.26
N ASP A 589 12.29 5.02 5.06
CA ASP A 589 12.42 3.63 5.52
C ASP A 589 11.69 2.68 4.56
N ASN A 590 12.23 1.48 4.36
CA ASN A 590 11.68 0.43 3.49
C ASN A 590 11.45 0.88 2.03
N LEU A 591 12.37 1.67 1.48
CA LEU A 591 12.24 2.18 0.11
C LEU A 591 12.18 1.03 -0.91
N ALA A 592 11.11 0.98 -1.69
CA ALA A 592 10.88 0.02 -2.76
C ALA A 592 10.97 0.71 -4.12
N PRO A 593 11.99 0.45 -4.95
CA PRO A 593 12.09 0.99 -6.31
C PRO A 593 11.45 0.08 -7.36
N SER A 594 10.90 0.70 -8.41
CA SER A 594 10.49 0.05 -9.67
C SER A 594 10.73 0.99 -10.85
N VAL A 595 11.10 0.45 -12.00
CA VAL A 595 11.46 1.23 -13.19
C VAL A 595 10.69 0.73 -14.40
N ALA A 596 10.01 1.64 -15.10
CA ALA A 596 9.32 1.39 -16.35
C ALA A 596 9.13 2.72 -17.10
N ASP A 597 8.77 2.66 -18.38
CA ASP A 597 8.28 3.83 -19.13
C ASP A 597 6.79 4.06 -18.80
N PHE A 598 6.54 4.69 -17.64
CA PHE A 598 5.19 4.86 -17.11
C PHE A 598 4.42 5.89 -17.94
N ASP A 599 5.04 7.01 -18.32
CA ASP A 599 4.36 8.09 -19.04
C ASP A 599 4.28 7.92 -20.57
N GLY A 600 5.06 7.00 -21.15
CA GLY A 600 5.02 6.62 -22.56
C GLY A 600 5.92 7.46 -23.48
N ASP A 601 6.90 8.17 -22.94
CA ASP A 601 7.82 9.02 -23.70
C ASP A 601 9.04 8.27 -24.29
N GLY A 602 9.16 6.97 -23.99
CA GLY A 602 10.23 6.09 -24.44
C GLY A 602 11.50 6.18 -23.61
N LEU A 603 11.49 6.91 -22.51
CA LEU A 603 12.55 6.97 -21.52
C LEU A 603 12.03 6.38 -20.20
N PRO A 604 12.91 5.77 -19.39
CA PRO A 604 12.44 5.11 -18.19
C PRO A 604 12.24 6.11 -17.05
N ASP A 605 11.16 5.89 -16.31
CA ASP A 605 10.80 6.57 -15.09
C ASP A 605 11.12 5.69 -13.88
N LEU A 606 11.49 6.32 -12.77
CA LEU A 606 11.63 5.63 -11.48
C LEU A 606 10.37 5.89 -10.64
N LEU A 607 9.76 4.83 -10.13
CA LEU A 607 8.70 4.89 -9.14
C LEU A 607 9.23 4.32 -7.83
N THR A 608 8.95 4.98 -6.71
CA THR A 608 9.26 4.43 -5.38
C THR A 608 8.07 4.46 -4.44
N ALA A 609 8.06 3.53 -3.49
CA ALA A 609 7.21 3.56 -2.29
C ALA A 609 8.10 3.40 -1.05
N ASP A 610 7.61 3.82 0.11
CA ASP A 610 8.31 3.67 1.39
C ASP A 610 7.29 3.65 2.54
N ALA A 611 7.74 3.54 3.79
CA ALA A 611 6.90 3.47 5.00
C ALA A 611 5.88 4.63 5.17
N THR A 612 5.97 5.71 4.39
CA THR A 612 4.94 6.77 4.36
C THR A 612 3.68 6.39 3.58
N GLY A 613 3.72 5.31 2.78
CA GLY A 613 2.60 4.86 1.94
C GLY A 613 2.39 5.68 0.67
N TYR A 614 3.28 6.61 0.35
CA TYR A 614 3.23 7.42 -0.88
C TYR A 614 4.00 6.77 -2.03
N LEU A 615 3.36 6.67 -3.19
CA LEU A 615 4.03 6.49 -4.47
C LEU A 615 4.67 7.81 -4.92
N ARG A 616 5.95 7.77 -5.28
CA ARG A 616 6.74 8.90 -5.78
C ARG A 616 7.24 8.57 -7.18
N LEU A 617 6.83 9.38 -8.16
CA LEU A 617 7.28 9.28 -9.54
C LEU A 617 8.43 10.26 -9.79
N PHE A 618 9.49 9.77 -10.40
CA PHE A 618 10.64 10.52 -10.88
C PHE A 618 10.76 10.31 -12.38
N SER A 619 10.19 11.23 -13.16
CA SER A 619 10.19 11.10 -14.61
C SER A 619 11.60 11.17 -15.18
N ASN A 620 11.90 10.38 -16.21
CA ASN A 620 13.18 10.43 -16.92
C ASN A 620 14.39 10.36 -16.00
N TYR A 621 14.37 9.43 -15.04
CA TYR A 621 15.30 9.43 -13.89
C TYR A 621 16.78 9.40 -14.30
N ARG A 622 17.11 8.78 -15.46
CA ARG A 622 18.48 8.74 -16.01
C ARG A 622 19.04 10.13 -16.34
N ALA A 623 18.19 11.09 -16.67
CA ALA A 623 18.59 12.46 -17.00
C ALA A 623 18.71 13.36 -15.75
N GLN A 624 18.24 12.89 -14.59
CA GLN A 624 18.27 13.67 -13.36
C GLN A 624 19.65 13.57 -12.68
N VAL A 625 20.06 14.64 -12.01
CA VAL A 625 21.31 14.73 -11.26
C VAL A 625 21.08 15.34 -9.88
N GLY A 626 21.83 14.89 -8.88
CA GLY A 626 21.70 15.41 -7.52
C GLY A 626 20.45 14.88 -6.81
N ILE A 627 19.60 15.80 -6.33
CA ILE A 627 18.31 15.46 -5.70
C ILE A 627 17.28 15.28 -6.81
N PHE A 628 16.64 14.13 -6.87
CA PHE A 628 15.61 13.87 -7.86
C PHE A 628 14.33 14.66 -7.56
N LEU A 629 13.65 15.09 -8.63
CA LEU A 629 12.39 15.81 -8.57
C LEU A 629 11.24 14.79 -8.56
N GLU A 630 10.58 14.67 -7.41
CA GLU A 630 9.46 13.76 -7.23
C GLU A 630 8.11 14.40 -7.55
N ARG A 631 7.14 13.54 -7.85
CA ARG A 631 5.72 13.83 -7.89
C ARG A 631 4.96 12.77 -7.10
N THR A 632 4.17 13.19 -6.13
CA THR A 632 3.40 12.28 -5.24
C THR A 632 1.92 12.21 -5.59
N ASP A 633 1.35 13.24 -6.21
CA ASP A 633 -0.03 13.29 -6.69
C ASP A 633 -0.18 12.53 -8.02
N VAL A 634 0.00 11.21 -7.93
CA VAL A 634 0.05 10.30 -9.08
C VAL A 634 -1.20 9.45 -9.22
N LEU A 635 -2.05 9.35 -8.20
CA LEU A 635 -3.26 8.53 -8.24
C LEU A 635 -4.48 9.39 -8.59
N TYR A 636 -5.16 9.08 -9.68
CA TYR A 636 -6.43 9.68 -10.04
C TYR A 636 -7.57 9.05 -9.23
N ASN A 637 -8.29 9.87 -8.50
CA ASN A 637 -9.47 9.49 -7.75
C ASN A 637 -10.73 9.88 -8.53
N SER A 638 -11.55 8.89 -8.91
CA SER A 638 -12.78 9.11 -9.67
C SER A 638 -13.89 9.77 -8.85
N LEU A 639 -13.87 9.66 -7.52
CA LEU A 639 -14.86 10.25 -6.63
C LEU A 639 -14.65 11.77 -6.50
N THR A 640 -13.39 12.22 -6.38
CA THR A 640 -13.02 13.63 -6.25
C THR A 640 -12.67 14.30 -7.58
N ASN A 641 -12.52 13.50 -8.65
CA ASN A 641 -12.08 13.93 -9.98
C ASN A 641 -10.74 14.69 -9.94
N SER A 642 -9.80 14.19 -9.13
CA SER A 642 -8.51 14.85 -8.89
C SER A 642 -7.36 13.85 -8.75
N TYR A 643 -6.13 14.34 -8.93
CA TYR A 643 -4.93 13.56 -8.65
C TYR A 643 -4.48 13.79 -7.21
N GLU A 644 -4.23 12.69 -6.52
CA GLU A 644 -3.97 12.63 -5.08
C GLU A 644 -2.74 11.73 -4.80
N PRO A 645 -2.06 11.91 -3.66
CA PRO A 645 -1.15 10.91 -3.13
C PRO A 645 -1.87 9.59 -2.82
N THR A 646 -1.14 8.48 -2.91
CA THR A 646 -1.66 7.18 -2.47
C THR A 646 -1.83 7.14 -0.95
N ARG A 647 -2.75 6.31 -0.46
CA ARG A 647 -3.03 6.11 0.97
C ARG A 647 -2.86 4.66 1.34
N LEU A 648 -1.62 4.18 1.22
CA LEU A 648 -1.29 2.76 1.40
C LEU A 648 -1.11 2.34 2.87
N GLY A 649 -1.27 3.28 3.79
CA GLY A 649 -0.94 3.11 5.20
C GLY A 649 0.34 3.82 5.59
N LEU A 650 0.40 4.29 6.84
CA LEU A 650 1.56 4.99 7.41
C LEU A 650 2.00 4.25 8.66
N ASP A 651 3.00 3.40 8.50
CA ASP A 651 3.58 2.61 9.57
C ASP A 651 5.09 2.40 9.30
N PRO A 652 5.99 2.65 10.28
CA PRO A 652 7.44 2.47 10.13
C PRO A 652 7.89 1.06 9.73
N TYR A 653 7.05 0.05 9.95
CA TYR A 653 7.34 -1.34 9.61
C TYR A 653 6.72 -1.77 8.28
N SER A 654 5.99 -0.88 7.61
CA SER A 654 5.35 -1.20 6.34
C SER A 654 6.37 -1.46 5.24
N HIS A 655 6.24 -2.63 4.63
CA HIS A 655 7.01 -3.04 3.47
C HIS A 655 6.13 -3.08 2.22
N TYR A 656 6.50 -2.31 1.21
CA TYR A 656 5.83 -2.33 -0.10
C TYR A 656 6.67 -3.10 -1.12
N GLY A 657 6.02 -3.86 -2.00
CA GLY A 657 6.65 -4.47 -3.16
C GLY A 657 6.09 -3.87 -4.44
N LEU A 658 6.93 -3.40 -5.36
CA LEU A 658 6.49 -2.80 -6.62
C LEU A 658 6.86 -3.69 -7.80
N ALA A 659 5.90 -3.95 -8.68
CA ALA A 659 6.13 -4.61 -9.96
C ALA A 659 5.38 -3.89 -11.07
N ALA A 660 6.01 -3.73 -12.23
CA ALA A 660 5.41 -3.10 -13.39
C ALA A 660 5.69 -3.91 -14.66
N ALA A 661 4.66 -4.16 -15.46
CA ALA A 661 4.75 -4.83 -16.76
C ALA A 661 3.53 -4.51 -17.61
N ASP A 662 3.67 -4.54 -18.94
CA ASP A 662 2.52 -4.53 -19.86
C ASP A 662 1.86 -5.92 -19.86
N VAL A 663 0.99 -6.16 -18.89
CA VAL A 663 0.35 -7.47 -18.66
C VAL A 663 -0.75 -7.69 -19.68
N ASN A 664 -1.48 -6.63 -20.02
CA ASN A 664 -2.64 -6.71 -20.90
C ASN A 664 -2.30 -6.53 -22.40
N GLY A 665 -1.06 -6.16 -22.75
CA GLY A 665 -0.61 -5.96 -24.13
C GLY A 665 -1.09 -4.67 -24.79
N ASP A 666 -1.53 -3.66 -24.04
CA ASP A 666 -1.94 -2.35 -24.54
C ASP A 666 -0.76 -1.37 -24.72
N GLY A 667 0.46 -1.84 -24.43
CA GLY A 667 1.68 -1.06 -24.53
C GLY A 667 1.94 -0.15 -23.32
N ALA A 668 1.13 -0.25 -22.26
CA ALA A 668 1.29 0.48 -21.02
C ALA A 668 1.52 -0.46 -19.83
N PRO A 669 2.45 -0.11 -18.91
CA PRO A 669 2.66 -0.96 -17.76
C PRO A 669 1.48 -0.88 -16.78
N GLU A 670 0.91 -2.03 -16.43
CA GLU A 670 0.20 -2.20 -15.17
C GLU A 670 1.19 -2.10 -14.01
N LEU A 671 0.77 -1.45 -12.92
CA LEU A 671 1.52 -1.39 -11.67
C LEU A 671 0.81 -2.25 -10.62
N LEU A 672 1.55 -3.19 -10.03
CA LEU A 672 1.16 -3.87 -8.81
C LEU A 672 1.92 -3.31 -7.62
N VAL A 673 1.19 -3.10 -6.53
CA VAL A 673 1.73 -2.72 -5.22
C VAL A 673 1.36 -3.80 -4.23
N GLY A 674 2.34 -4.58 -3.78
CA GLY A 674 2.21 -5.45 -2.62
C GLY A 674 2.30 -4.64 -1.33
N THR A 675 1.44 -4.97 -0.36
CA THR A 675 1.24 -4.21 0.87
C THR A 675 1.79 -4.96 2.09
N GLN A 676 1.97 -4.25 3.20
CA GLN A 676 2.27 -4.86 4.49
C GLN A 676 1.18 -5.83 4.95
N ALA A 677 -0.09 -5.57 4.61
CA ALA A 677 -1.23 -6.43 4.91
C ALA A 677 -1.31 -7.72 4.06
N GLY A 678 -0.25 -8.06 3.33
CA GLY A 678 -0.13 -9.34 2.64
C GLY A 678 -0.89 -9.45 1.32
N GLY A 679 -1.56 -8.39 0.85
CA GLY A 679 -2.25 -8.42 -0.44
C GLY A 679 -1.66 -7.51 -1.50
N LEU A 680 -2.31 -7.48 -2.66
CA LEU A 680 -1.90 -6.67 -3.81
C LEU A 680 -2.94 -5.60 -4.13
N LEU A 681 -2.49 -4.42 -4.52
CA LEU A 681 -3.27 -3.41 -5.23
C LEU A 681 -2.85 -3.39 -6.69
N SER A 682 -3.79 -3.07 -7.57
CA SER A 682 -3.55 -3.03 -9.01
C SER A 682 -3.98 -1.69 -9.61
N PHE A 683 -3.05 -1.07 -10.33
CA PHE A 683 -3.23 0.21 -10.96
C PHE A 683 -2.94 0.12 -12.46
N GLY A 684 -3.79 0.76 -13.26
CA GLY A 684 -3.53 1.01 -14.66
C GLY A 684 -3.04 2.44 -14.87
N THR A 685 -2.26 2.65 -15.93
CA THR A 685 -1.83 3.98 -16.33
C THR A 685 -2.95 4.78 -17.01
N ARG A 686 -2.97 6.09 -16.77
CA ARG A 686 -3.98 7.02 -17.24
C ARG A 686 -3.31 8.19 -17.94
N ASN A 687 -3.89 8.63 -19.07
CA ASN A 687 -3.47 9.82 -19.82
C ASN A 687 -1.97 9.82 -20.18
N ARG A 688 -1.46 8.70 -20.68
CA ARG A 688 -0.09 8.61 -21.17
C ARG A 688 0.13 9.54 -22.35
N VAL A 689 1.30 10.15 -22.41
CA VAL A 689 1.75 10.86 -23.60
C VAL A 689 2.48 9.82 -24.42
N LEU A 690 1.73 9.05 -25.22
CA LEU A 690 2.32 8.17 -26.21
C LEU A 690 3.06 9.04 -27.21
N THR A 691 4.37 9.20 -27.03
CA THR A 691 5.20 9.87 -28.00
C THR A 691 5.48 8.87 -29.11
N ALA A 692 4.44 8.54 -29.88
CA ALA A 692 4.42 7.55 -30.97
C ALA A 692 5.35 7.91 -32.15
N THR A 693 6.27 8.86 -31.97
CA THR A 693 7.21 9.31 -33.00
C THR A 693 8.69 9.15 -32.60
N ARG A 694 9.03 8.58 -31.43
CA ARG A 694 10.45 8.43 -31.06
C ARG A 694 11.04 7.03 -31.28
N ALA A 695 10.22 5.98 -31.33
CA ALA A 695 10.72 4.61 -31.55
C ALA A 695 11.29 4.39 -32.96
N GLU A 696 10.72 5.01 -34.01
CA GLU A 696 11.27 4.91 -35.37
C GLU A 696 12.25 6.04 -35.72
N ALA A 697 12.21 7.19 -35.03
CA ALA A 697 13.08 8.33 -35.33
C ALA A 697 14.38 8.37 -34.51
N ALA A 698 14.42 7.82 -33.27
CA ALA A 698 15.65 7.75 -32.48
C ALA A 698 16.60 6.63 -32.94
N ALA A 699 16.09 5.64 -33.66
CA ALA A 699 16.92 4.60 -34.27
C ALA A 699 17.56 5.05 -35.60
N ALA A 700 17.11 6.15 -36.21
CA ALA A 700 17.47 6.44 -37.60
C ALA A 700 18.70 7.33 -37.79
N LEU A 701 19.06 8.24 -36.86
CA LEU A 701 20.27 9.09 -37.01
C LEU A 701 20.54 9.81 -35.66
N ALA A 702 21.32 9.21 -34.75
CA ALA A 702 21.74 9.93 -33.53
C ALA A 702 22.59 11.16 -33.92
N LEU A 703 22.01 12.36 -33.84
CA LEU A 703 22.59 13.65 -34.28
C LEU A 703 23.01 14.47 -33.06
N ASN A 704 24.29 14.85 -33.01
CA ASN A 704 24.89 15.70 -31.97
C ASN A 704 25.52 16.94 -32.60
N VAL A 705 25.29 18.13 -32.02
CA VAL A 705 25.87 19.40 -32.47
C VAL A 705 26.58 20.09 -31.32
N TYR A 706 27.90 20.33 -31.45
CA TYR A 706 28.74 20.91 -30.40
C TYR A 706 29.93 21.74 -30.95
N PRO A 707 30.34 22.84 -30.28
CA PRO A 707 29.68 23.46 -29.14
C PRO A 707 28.31 24.04 -29.56
N ASN A 708 27.40 24.16 -28.60
CA ASN A 708 26.10 24.78 -28.80
C ASN A 708 25.70 25.46 -27.48
N PRO A 709 25.83 26.80 -27.36
CA PRO A 709 26.01 27.78 -28.45
C PRO A 709 27.39 27.75 -29.14
N ALA A 710 27.45 28.20 -30.40
CA ALA A 710 28.66 28.31 -31.22
C ALA A 710 28.83 29.73 -31.80
N THR A 711 30.06 30.14 -32.07
CA THR A 711 30.37 31.45 -32.68
C THR A 711 30.73 31.30 -34.16
N ALA A 712 31.93 30.80 -34.47
CA ALA A 712 32.44 30.71 -35.84
C ALA A 712 32.21 29.34 -36.49
N THR A 713 32.20 28.27 -35.71
CA THR A 713 32.06 26.89 -36.19
C THR A 713 31.34 26.00 -35.19
N ALA A 714 30.61 24.99 -35.66
CA ALA A 714 30.08 23.89 -34.86
C ALA A 714 30.46 22.55 -35.49
N THR A 715 30.73 21.55 -34.67
CA THR A 715 30.86 20.15 -35.10
C THR A 715 29.50 19.50 -35.06
N VAL A 716 29.16 18.79 -36.13
CA VAL A 716 27.95 17.97 -36.22
C VAL A 716 28.37 16.53 -36.38
N GLU A 717 27.91 15.64 -35.51
CA GLU A 717 28.25 14.23 -35.50
C GLU A 717 27.00 13.36 -35.55
N THR A 718 27.06 12.32 -36.38
CA THR A 718 25.95 11.42 -36.69
C THR A 718 26.42 9.96 -36.69
N ALA A 719 25.54 9.03 -36.31
CA ALA A 719 25.86 7.60 -36.27
C ALA A 719 26.20 7.00 -37.65
N THR A 720 25.61 7.52 -38.73
CA THR A 720 25.84 7.11 -40.12
C THR A 720 26.29 8.32 -40.97
N PRO A 721 26.81 8.14 -42.19
CA PRO A 721 27.13 9.27 -43.06
C PRO A 721 25.89 10.05 -43.51
N THR A 722 25.87 11.36 -43.29
CA THR A 722 24.70 12.22 -43.54
C THR A 722 25.07 13.47 -44.32
N ARG A 723 24.10 14.05 -45.03
CA ARG A 723 24.20 15.40 -45.62
C ARG A 723 23.52 16.38 -44.68
N LEU A 724 24.02 17.61 -44.58
CA LEU A 724 23.45 18.60 -43.66
C LEU A 724 22.78 19.76 -44.40
N THR A 725 21.71 20.29 -43.81
CA THR A 725 21.10 21.57 -44.16
C THR A 725 20.95 22.42 -42.90
N LEU A 726 21.45 23.65 -42.89
CA LEU A 726 21.21 24.62 -41.84
C LEU A 726 20.06 25.54 -42.25
N LEU A 727 19.03 25.64 -41.41
CA LEU A 727 17.80 26.39 -41.66
C LEU A 727 17.69 27.53 -40.62
N ASP A 728 17.13 28.67 -41.01
CA ASP A 728 16.64 29.65 -40.03
C ASP A 728 15.26 29.26 -39.48
N LEU A 729 14.74 29.98 -38.48
CA LEU A 729 13.45 29.69 -37.84
C LEU A 729 12.24 29.83 -38.78
N THR A 730 12.41 30.46 -39.95
CA THR A 730 11.34 30.54 -40.97
C THR A 730 11.35 29.33 -41.92
N GLY A 731 12.30 28.41 -41.74
CA GLY A 731 12.49 27.23 -42.60
C GLY A 731 13.29 27.52 -43.86
N ARG A 732 13.85 28.73 -44.02
CA ARG A 732 14.69 29.08 -45.16
C ARG A 732 16.05 28.42 -45.00
N VAL A 733 16.55 27.79 -46.07
CA VAL A 733 17.90 27.20 -46.10
C VAL A 733 18.93 28.32 -46.09
N VAL A 734 19.82 28.26 -45.11
CA VAL A 734 20.90 29.24 -44.91
C VAL A 734 22.24 28.66 -45.34
N ARG A 735 22.47 27.36 -45.14
CA ARG A 735 23.64 26.62 -45.68
C ARG A 735 23.29 25.16 -45.98
N THR A 736 24.06 24.55 -46.86
CA THR A 736 23.98 23.12 -47.17
C THR A 736 25.39 22.51 -47.16
N VAL A 737 25.52 21.28 -46.68
CA VAL A 737 26.73 20.45 -46.76
C VAL A 737 26.36 19.15 -47.45
N ASP A 738 26.70 19.04 -48.74
CA ASP A 738 26.25 17.93 -49.59
C ASP A 738 27.08 16.65 -49.49
N ALA A 739 28.29 16.73 -48.90
CA ALA A 739 29.13 15.57 -48.69
C ALA A 739 28.57 14.71 -47.56
N ALA A 740 28.24 13.45 -47.84
CA ALA A 740 27.75 12.52 -46.82
C ALA A 740 28.88 12.06 -45.90
N GLN A 741 28.89 12.49 -44.63
CA GLN A 741 29.94 12.15 -43.65
C GLN A 741 29.33 11.91 -42.28
N ARG A 742 30.01 11.15 -41.41
CA ARG A 742 29.56 10.98 -40.01
C ARG A 742 29.79 12.24 -39.19
N ARG A 743 30.86 12.97 -39.49
CA ARG A 743 31.28 14.17 -38.76
C ARG A 743 31.50 15.32 -39.73
N HIS A 744 30.88 16.46 -39.45
CA HIS A 744 30.99 17.68 -40.24
C HIS A 744 31.51 18.84 -39.39
N ALA A 745 32.34 19.68 -39.98
CA ALA A 745 32.61 21.01 -39.47
C ALA A 745 31.68 22.01 -40.17
N LEU A 746 30.71 22.55 -39.44
CA LEU A 746 29.75 23.52 -39.93
C LEU A 746 30.30 24.93 -39.72
N ASN A 747 30.53 25.66 -40.81
CA ASN A 747 30.98 27.05 -40.77
C ASN A 747 29.80 28.00 -40.54
N LEU A 748 29.84 28.78 -39.46
CA LEU A 748 28.79 29.69 -39.02
C LEU A 748 29.17 31.16 -39.23
N SER A 749 30.38 31.44 -39.71
CA SER A 749 30.83 32.82 -39.99
C SER A 749 29.87 33.55 -40.94
N GLY A 750 29.53 34.79 -40.60
CA GLY A 750 28.60 35.62 -41.39
C GLY A 750 27.11 35.32 -41.18
N LEU A 751 26.75 34.42 -40.26
CA LEU A 751 25.36 34.26 -39.80
C LEU A 751 25.06 35.27 -38.68
N ALA A 752 23.85 35.83 -38.67
CA ALA A 752 23.41 36.69 -37.57
C ALA A 752 23.25 35.86 -36.29
N ALA A 753 23.56 36.46 -35.13
CA ALA A 753 23.30 35.84 -33.83
C ALA A 753 21.82 35.47 -33.71
N GLY A 754 21.53 34.23 -33.30
CA GLY A 754 20.17 33.70 -33.32
C GLY A 754 20.11 32.18 -33.25
N VAL A 755 18.90 31.64 -33.38
CA VAL A 755 18.66 30.19 -33.36
C VAL A 755 18.45 29.66 -34.77
N TYR A 756 19.13 28.57 -35.09
CA TYR A 756 19.06 27.85 -36.35
C TYR A 756 18.74 26.37 -36.11
N LEU A 757 18.34 25.67 -37.17
CA LEU A 757 18.09 24.23 -37.14
C LEU A 757 19.07 23.51 -38.06
N VAL A 758 19.82 22.55 -37.53
CA VAL A 758 20.68 21.63 -38.29
C VAL A 758 19.86 20.40 -38.63
N ARG A 759 19.55 20.21 -39.91
CA ARG A 759 18.91 19.00 -40.43
C ARG A 759 19.96 18.08 -41.05
N ALA A 760 20.05 16.85 -40.60
CA ALA A 760 20.89 15.80 -41.17
C ALA A 760 20.02 14.80 -41.94
N VAL A 761 20.47 14.36 -43.12
CA VAL A 761 19.78 13.39 -43.98
C VAL A 761 20.74 12.25 -44.34
N GLY A 762 20.45 11.02 -43.93
CA GLY A 762 21.20 9.81 -44.26
C GLY A 762 21.14 9.45 -45.74
N THR A 763 22.05 8.58 -46.18
CA THR A 763 22.06 8.09 -47.57
C THR A 763 20.85 7.21 -47.92
N ASP A 764 20.15 6.71 -46.91
CA ASP A 764 18.90 5.94 -46.98
C ASP A 764 17.64 6.83 -46.91
N GLY A 765 17.80 8.15 -46.77
CA GLY A 765 16.70 9.11 -46.66
C GLY A 765 16.22 9.38 -45.23
N ALA A 766 16.77 8.72 -44.21
CA ALA A 766 16.48 9.01 -42.81
C ALA A 766 16.86 10.45 -42.46
N THR A 767 16.05 11.14 -41.65
CA THR A 767 16.28 12.57 -41.34
C THR A 767 16.26 12.83 -39.83
N ALA A 768 17.20 13.63 -39.33
CA ALA A 768 17.25 14.13 -37.95
C ALA A 768 17.42 15.65 -37.92
N VAL A 769 16.92 16.33 -36.89
CA VAL A 769 17.03 17.78 -36.73
C VAL A 769 17.45 18.15 -35.31
N GLN A 770 18.42 19.05 -35.16
CA GLN A 770 18.86 19.58 -33.87
C GLN A 770 18.99 21.10 -33.89
N ARG A 771 18.61 21.76 -32.79
CA ARG A 771 18.75 23.20 -32.59
C ARG A 771 20.23 23.59 -32.48
N LEU A 772 20.64 24.69 -33.11
CA LEU A 772 21.95 25.33 -32.97
C LEU A 772 21.80 26.82 -32.65
N ALA A 773 22.36 27.29 -31.53
CA ALA A 773 22.45 28.71 -31.20
C ALA A 773 23.77 29.29 -31.73
N VAL A 774 23.68 30.37 -32.52
CA VAL A 774 24.83 31.14 -33.04
C VAL A 774 24.95 32.44 -32.26
N GLN A 775 26.15 32.75 -31.78
CA GLN A 775 26.47 33.97 -31.01
C GLN A 775 27.33 34.95 -31.79
#